data_AF-A0A3M1I8W3-F1
#
_entry.id   AF-A0A3M1I8W3-F1
#
_cell.length_a   1.000
_cell.length_b   1.000
_cell.length_c   1.000
_cell.angle_alpha   90.00
_cell.angle_beta   90.00
_cell.angle_gamma   90.00
#
_symmetry.space_group_name_H-M   'P 1'
#
loop_
_entity.id
_entity.type
_entity.pdbx_description
1 polymer ?
#
loop_
_entity_poly.entity_id
_entity_poly.type
_entity_poly.pdbx_seq_one_letter_code
_entity_poly.pdbx_strand_id
1 'polypeptide(L)'
;MNHLSMADACPNNGSLVGSTGRRRVWLRIGRLAVLAGVNLGLRAMDPPHAPDGPVGCTDCHQVHYVGGVAFTIQQGSDNTCLSCHQPGGVAAAHAFTMSDQASPEEGVGSSHRWDSSPSGRVVSVNGSDASLLTPQGTYTGRHAKVYTLTVDAGGSTFSWVGSAPENGSGSGVTIPNDGTPVALDQGISVSFAPDTTYVAGTQWEIRVRPDLASPTDSGLLARMPDGQVVCVTCHSPHSQAHTPFDPDAPGTPGQDGRHLLRMDDDTNQLCQECHGARVVTDATQGSHPVGVDVPTVAGELSSPATLPLDPTEGKVRCLTCHVVHHAPADDGRLLRVADVVSLCTDCHENVAGDPAHNGGESGGTTTSCTDCHQAHGAPDPNNPGQDFPHLLADEPNNLCNTCHATTMAGDPAHNTNCSDCHHPHGVENPATPGVDFPHLLAQDEAGICLDCHNTTSTPVDIRVDDATPALHLDAAQAALWPGGQYGSDAPQDTDPAHKGACITCHRPHGYEDPAHPGTDYAHLLVEDMSNGQLCLTCHDSDGPATADIQAEFNRTYTHAVSDCAACHNPHWLTTAEPLRGVERISVTNTGVGQVSYTYHDASDTTGARQYEVCFACHSAGAPLAGNTMAGTVDLSLRFNTQNPGYHPVEATGKNSGINANAFVNGWSSGSTMECTDCHGSATGGVEGPHGSANAHILKAPYSTSVAKLNSRMPTDWICFNCHDYDVYANDQVTDTVANRSRFGKDGHKKHVGKEHYPCYACHDTHGSATEPHLIVERQAGAPRGTKTPGIVDYTHTANGGSCAATCHGWKNGAWKRESYNASY
;
A
#
# COMPACT_ATOMS: atom_id res chain seq x y z
N MET A 1 5.44 -3.65 82.15
CA MET A 1 4.61 -4.73 82.73
C MET A 1 3.15 -4.31 82.66
N ASN A 2 2.37 -4.98 81.82
CA ASN A 2 0.97 -5.40 82.03
C ASN A 2 0.36 -5.75 80.68
N HIS A 3 -0.04 -7.01 80.52
CA HIS A 3 -0.73 -7.49 79.33
C HIS A 3 -2.21 -7.12 79.38
N LEU A 4 -2.78 -6.79 78.22
CA LEU A 4 -4.20 -6.99 77.92
C LEU A 4 -4.28 -7.70 76.57
N SER A 5 -4.98 -8.83 76.56
CA SER A 5 -5.30 -9.58 75.34
C SER A 5 -6.57 -9.01 74.72
N MET A 6 -6.59 -8.87 73.39
CA MET A 6 -7.83 -8.76 72.63
C MET A 6 -7.86 -9.90 71.63
N ALA A 7 -8.88 -10.75 71.77
CA ALA A 7 -9.22 -11.81 70.84
C ALA A 7 -10.69 -11.57 70.46
N ASP A 8 -10.91 -11.26 69.19
CA ASP A 8 -12.20 -11.08 68.54
C ASP A 8 -12.01 -11.46 67.05
N ALA A 9 -12.98 -11.96 66.31
CA ALA A 9 -14.19 -12.71 66.67
C ALA A 9 -14.67 -13.42 65.40
N CYS A 10 -15.12 -14.66 65.50
CA CYS A 10 -15.71 -15.36 64.35
C CYS A 10 -17.19 -14.94 64.21
N PRO A 11 -17.64 -14.36 63.08
CA PRO A 11 -18.98 -13.80 62.97
C PRO A 11 -20.05 -14.89 62.75
N ASN A 12 -20.84 -15.15 63.78
CA ASN A 12 -22.19 -15.68 63.61
C ASN A 12 -23.17 -14.52 63.46
N ASN A 13 -24.04 -14.54 62.45
CA ASN A 13 -25.33 -13.86 62.51
C ASN A 13 -26.35 -14.51 61.57
N GLY A 14 -27.53 -14.82 62.12
CA GLY A 14 -28.70 -15.23 61.34
C GLY A 14 -29.81 -14.18 61.43
N SER A 15 -30.83 -14.30 60.58
CA SER A 15 -32.04 -13.49 60.63
C SER A 15 -33.29 -14.36 60.44
N LEU A 16 -34.39 -14.01 61.11
CA LEU A 16 -35.65 -14.78 61.17
C LEU A 16 -36.89 -13.90 60.96
N VAL A 17 -37.65 -14.15 59.88
CA VAL A 17 -39.13 -14.03 59.77
C VAL A 17 -39.63 -14.97 58.64
N GLY A 18 -40.70 -15.79 58.76
CA GLY A 18 -41.42 -16.20 59.98
C GLY A 18 -42.86 -16.76 59.84
N SER A 19 -43.24 -17.53 58.80
CA SER A 19 -44.65 -17.95 58.60
C SER A 19 -44.97 -19.47 58.75
N THR A 20 -45.74 -19.79 59.81
CA THR A 20 -46.82 -20.82 59.90
C THR A 20 -46.65 -22.24 59.28
N GLY A 21 -46.64 -23.31 60.10
CA GLY A 21 -46.59 -24.68 59.55
C GLY A 21 -46.81 -25.93 60.44
N ARG A 22 -47.71 -25.92 61.44
CA ARG A 22 -48.35 -27.11 62.11
C ARG A 22 -47.50 -28.39 62.45
N ARG A 23 -47.34 -28.62 63.76
CA ARG A 23 -47.52 -29.91 64.50
C ARG A 23 -46.85 -31.21 63.98
N ARG A 24 -46.01 -31.82 64.84
CA ARG A 24 -46.42 -33.01 65.65
C ARG A 24 -45.47 -33.29 66.81
N VAL A 25 -46.06 -33.78 67.91
CA VAL A 25 -45.40 -34.18 69.16
C VAL A 25 -44.91 -35.62 69.05
N TRP A 26 -43.73 -35.93 69.58
CA TRP A 26 -43.49 -37.18 70.31
C TRP A 26 -42.48 -36.99 71.44
N LEU A 27 -42.95 -37.26 72.67
CA LEU A 27 -42.12 -37.40 73.86
C LEU A 27 -41.44 -38.79 73.83
N ARG A 28 -40.16 -38.90 74.24
CA ARG A 28 -39.70 -40.09 74.97
C ARG A 28 -38.49 -39.84 75.87
N ILE A 29 -38.58 -40.46 77.04
CA ILE A 29 -37.78 -40.22 78.24
C ILE A 29 -36.47 -41.00 78.22
N GLY A 30 -35.36 -40.30 78.46
CA GLY A 30 -34.36 -40.65 79.48
C GLY A 30 -33.32 -41.74 79.21
N ARG A 31 -32.05 -41.38 79.40
CA ARG A 31 -31.19 -41.92 80.49
C ARG A 31 -29.93 -41.07 80.66
N LEU A 32 -29.56 -40.78 81.91
CA LEU A 32 -28.22 -40.28 82.24
C LEU A 32 -27.19 -41.39 82.03
N ALA A 33 -26.04 -41.04 81.46
CA ALA A 33 -24.78 -41.73 81.67
C ALA A 33 -23.69 -40.67 81.85
N VAL A 34 -23.05 -40.65 83.01
CA VAL A 34 -21.89 -39.80 83.28
C VAL A 34 -20.67 -40.48 82.66
N LEU A 35 -19.97 -39.78 81.78
CA LEU A 35 -18.64 -40.18 81.29
C LEU A 35 -17.71 -38.97 81.27
N ALA A 36 -16.43 -39.24 81.45
CA ALA A 36 -15.43 -38.24 81.84
C ALA A 36 -15.17 -37.18 80.76
N GLY A 37 -14.65 -36.03 81.20
CA GLY A 37 -14.28 -34.93 80.32
C GLY A 37 -13.25 -35.35 79.28
N VAL A 38 -13.69 -35.43 78.03
CA VAL A 38 -12.80 -35.45 76.87
C VAL A 38 -12.61 -33.99 76.45
N ASN A 39 -11.35 -33.54 76.41
CA ASN A 39 -11.01 -32.32 75.70
C ASN A 39 -11.24 -32.57 74.20
N LEU A 40 -12.45 -32.25 73.73
CA LEU A 40 -12.73 -32.07 72.32
C LEU A 40 -12.05 -30.77 71.88
N GLY A 41 -10.73 -30.83 71.68
CA GLY A 41 -10.05 -29.85 70.86
C GLY A 41 -10.67 -29.93 69.47
N LEU A 42 -11.32 -28.84 69.04
CA LEU A 42 -11.75 -28.70 67.66
C LEU A 42 -10.49 -28.76 66.80
N ARG A 43 -10.26 -29.90 66.13
CA ARG A 43 -9.30 -29.98 65.05
C ARG A 43 -10.01 -29.51 63.79
N ALA A 44 -9.48 -28.46 63.17
CA ALA A 44 -9.86 -28.13 61.80
C ALA A 44 -9.50 -29.33 60.90
N MET A 45 -10.40 -29.65 59.97
CA MET A 45 -10.21 -30.68 58.94
C MET A 45 -10.33 -29.99 57.59
N ASP A 46 -9.32 -29.20 57.26
CA ASP A 46 -9.18 -28.47 56.00
C ASP A 46 -7.83 -28.82 55.34
N PRO A 47 -7.80 -29.34 54.10
CA PRO A 47 -6.57 -29.48 53.34
C PRO A 47 -5.81 -28.14 53.30
N PRO A 48 -4.49 -28.12 53.58
CA PRO A 48 -3.55 -29.25 53.54
C PRO A 48 -3.45 -30.11 54.82
N HIS A 49 -4.23 -29.82 55.86
CA HIS A 49 -4.18 -30.59 57.12
C HIS A 49 -4.88 -31.96 57.01
N ALA A 50 -4.11 -33.04 57.08
CA ALA A 50 -4.64 -34.39 57.34
C ALA A 50 -4.50 -34.76 58.84
N PRO A 51 -5.36 -35.62 59.41
CA PRO A 51 -5.31 -35.98 60.83
C PRO A 51 -3.96 -36.54 61.31
N ASP A 52 -3.24 -37.20 60.39
CA ASP A 52 -1.91 -37.79 60.57
C ASP A 52 -0.85 -37.16 59.61
N GLY A 53 -1.14 -35.97 59.07
CA GLY A 53 -0.30 -35.29 58.08
C GLY A 53 0.93 -34.60 58.66
N PRO A 54 1.98 -34.35 57.84
CA PRO A 54 3.25 -33.76 58.31
C PRO A 54 3.22 -32.25 58.52
N VAL A 55 2.12 -31.55 58.17
CA VAL A 55 1.97 -30.09 58.27
C VAL A 55 0.95 -29.74 59.36
N GLY A 56 1.40 -28.97 60.36
CA GLY A 56 0.57 -28.42 61.41
C GLY A 56 0.42 -26.90 61.31
N CYS A 57 -0.56 -26.34 62.02
CA CYS A 57 -0.89 -24.91 61.92
C CYS A 57 0.30 -23.98 62.20
N THR A 58 1.25 -24.38 63.05
CA THR A 58 2.46 -23.58 63.38
C THR A 58 3.51 -23.55 62.30
N ASP A 59 3.41 -24.40 61.28
CA ASP A 59 4.38 -24.44 60.18
C ASP A 59 4.10 -23.29 59.19
N CYS A 60 2.84 -22.83 59.11
CA CYS A 60 2.43 -21.62 58.39
C CYS A 60 2.18 -20.41 59.32
N HIS A 61 1.61 -20.64 60.51
CA HIS A 61 1.27 -19.58 61.49
C HIS A 61 2.18 -19.62 62.72
N GLN A 62 3.36 -18.99 62.62
CA GLN A 62 4.17 -18.72 63.81
C GLN A 62 3.74 -17.41 64.47
N VAL A 63 3.59 -17.46 65.80
CA VAL A 63 3.17 -16.29 66.59
C VAL A 63 4.25 -15.18 66.59
N HIS A 64 5.51 -15.53 66.29
CA HIS A 64 6.62 -14.61 66.02
C HIS A 64 7.57 -15.22 64.95
N TYR A 65 7.87 -14.44 63.89
CA TYR A 65 8.96 -14.60 62.89
C TYR A 65 9.27 -16.00 62.33
N VAL A 66 8.86 -16.29 61.09
CA VAL A 66 9.37 -17.41 60.30
C VAL A 66 10.75 -17.02 59.75
N GLY A 67 11.82 -17.72 60.14
CA GLY A 67 13.18 -17.48 59.62
C GLY A 67 13.78 -16.10 59.94
N GLY A 68 13.15 -15.30 60.79
CA GLY A 68 13.52 -13.90 61.07
C GLY A 68 12.72 -12.85 60.30
N VAL A 69 11.80 -13.27 59.42
CA VAL A 69 10.98 -12.39 58.57
C VAL A 69 9.49 -12.54 58.95
N ALA A 70 8.69 -11.48 58.78
CA ALA A 70 7.27 -11.50 59.11
C ALA A 70 6.41 -11.89 57.90
N PHE A 71 5.38 -12.72 58.10
CA PHE A 71 4.39 -13.08 57.06
C PHE A 71 3.56 -11.88 56.56
N THR A 72 3.75 -10.70 57.15
CA THR A 72 3.10 -9.44 56.77
C THR A 72 3.83 -8.66 55.67
N ILE A 73 5.01 -9.12 55.22
CA ILE A 73 5.76 -8.56 54.09
C ILE A 73 5.91 -9.61 52.98
N GLN A 74 6.10 -9.17 51.73
CA GLN A 74 6.22 -10.05 50.56
C GLN A 74 7.19 -11.22 50.80
N GLN A 75 8.43 -10.90 51.19
CA GLN A 75 9.52 -11.89 51.34
C GLN A 75 9.21 -12.96 52.41
N GLY A 76 8.44 -12.61 53.45
CA GLY A 76 8.04 -13.55 54.48
C GLY A 76 6.94 -14.52 54.01
N SER A 77 6.05 -14.08 53.12
CA SER A 77 5.07 -14.93 52.46
C SER A 77 5.78 -15.96 51.56
N ASP A 78 6.63 -15.48 50.66
CA ASP A 78 7.38 -16.30 49.69
C ASP A 78 8.22 -17.37 50.39
N ASN A 79 9.06 -16.97 51.35
CA ASN A 79 9.89 -17.90 52.11
C ASN A 79 9.06 -18.97 52.83
N THR A 80 7.85 -18.64 53.30
CA THR A 80 6.96 -19.60 53.97
C THR A 80 6.41 -20.60 52.97
N CYS A 81 5.83 -20.15 51.84
CA CYS A 81 5.25 -21.02 50.83
C CYS A 81 6.30 -21.90 50.14
N LEU A 82 7.40 -21.30 49.68
CA LEU A 82 8.49 -22.00 48.99
C LEU A 82 9.23 -22.97 49.92
N SER A 83 9.20 -22.80 51.25
CA SER A 83 9.80 -23.78 52.18
C SER A 83 9.22 -25.20 52.01
N CYS A 84 7.97 -25.32 51.55
CA CYS A 84 7.34 -26.59 51.19
C CYS A 84 7.30 -26.82 49.67
N HIS A 85 6.97 -25.77 48.90
CA HIS A 85 6.81 -25.78 47.45
C HIS A 85 8.11 -25.49 46.72
N GLN A 86 9.14 -26.30 46.97
CA GLN A 86 10.45 -26.20 46.33
C GLN A 86 10.93 -27.60 45.91
N PRO A 87 11.88 -27.73 44.95
CA PRO A 87 12.46 -29.02 44.58
C PRO A 87 13.03 -29.75 45.81
N GLY A 88 12.50 -30.94 46.10
CA GLY A 88 12.87 -31.74 47.28
C GLY A 88 12.19 -31.34 48.60
N GLY A 89 11.30 -30.34 48.59
CA GLY A 89 10.44 -29.99 49.73
C GLY A 89 9.29 -30.98 49.94
N VAL A 90 8.52 -30.80 51.03
CA VAL A 90 7.39 -31.70 51.38
C VAL A 90 6.22 -31.62 50.40
N ALA A 91 6.13 -30.55 49.60
CA ALA A 91 5.13 -30.35 48.55
C ALA A 91 5.77 -30.34 47.14
N ALA A 92 6.89 -31.05 46.94
CA ALA A 92 7.67 -31.03 45.70
C ALA A 92 6.93 -31.50 44.42
N ALA A 93 5.73 -32.07 44.53
CA ALA A 93 4.86 -32.35 43.39
C ALA A 93 4.33 -31.07 42.71
N HIS A 94 4.29 -29.96 43.44
CA HIS A 94 3.95 -28.61 42.96
C HIS A 94 5.06 -27.65 43.40
N ALA A 95 6.30 -27.95 42.99
CA ALA A 95 7.48 -27.17 43.32
C ALA A 95 7.59 -25.92 42.45
N PHE A 96 7.89 -24.78 43.07
CA PHE A 96 8.22 -23.54 42.41
C PHE A 96 9.64 -23.09 42.77
N THR A 97 10.21 -22.25 41.92
CA THR A 97 11.48 -21.56 42.11
C THR A 97 11.31 -20.10 41.73
N MET A 98 12.18 -19.21 42.21
CA MET A 98 12.11 -17.78 41.84
C MET A 98 12.31 -17.53 40.34
N SER A 99 12.93 -18.47 39.62
CA SER A 99 13.08 -18.47 38.16
C SER A 99 11.80 -18.82 37.40
N ASP A 100 10.79 -19.42 38.03
CA ASP A 100 9.52 -19.71 37.36
C ASP A 100 8.68 -18.44 37.15
N GLN A 101 8.99 -17.34 37.84
CA GLN A 101 8.25 -16.08 37.73
C GLN A 101 8.37 -15.43 36.36
N ALA A 102 7.26 -15.43 35.61
CA ALA A 102 7.14 -14.87 34.28
C ALA A 102 7.63 -13.43 34.15
N SER A 103 8.33 -13.17 33.05
CA SER A 103 8.82 -11.86 32.65
C SER A 103 8.84 -11.78 31.10
N PRO A 104 7.70 -11.48 30.45
CA PRO A 104 7.57 -11.50 28.98
C PRO A 104 8.59 -10.67 28.19
N GLU A 105 9.19 -9.65 28.82
CA GLU A 105 10.17 -8.71 28.22
C GLU A 105 11.59 -9.30 28.23
N GLU A 106 11.84 -10.23 29.14
CA GLU A 106 13.09 -10.97 29.26
C GLU A 106 13.00 -12.35 28.59
N GLY A 107 11.80 -12.76 28.16
CA GLY A 107 11.56 -14.09 27.59
C GLY A 107 11.82 -15.22 28.57
N VAL A 108 11.48 -15.03 29.86
CA VAL A 108 11.76 -16.01 30.92
C VAL A 108 10.56 -16.28 31.84
N GLY A 109 10.49 -17.51 32.36
CA GLY A 109 9.56 -17.95 33.40
C GLY A 109 8.32 -18.65 32.86
N SER A 110 7.85 -19.66 33.59
CA SER A 110 6.73 -20.55 33.21
C SER A 110 5.43 -20.27 33.98
N SER A 111 5.46 -19.39 34.99
CA SER A 111 4.39 -19.23 35.98
C SER A 111 4.13 -17.77 36.32
N HIS A 112 2.87 -17.42 36.55
CA HIS A 112 2.44 -16.06 36.90
C HIS A 112 3.22 -15.52 38.09
N ARG A 113 3.66 -14.27 37.95
CA ARG A 113 4.54 -13.58 38.89
C ARG A 113 3.86 -13.30 40.24
N TRP A 114 4.64 -13.34 41.33
CA TRP A 114 4.18 -13.16 42.73
C TRP A 114 5.04 -12.16 43.53
N ASP A 115 5.64 -11.18 42.84
CA ASP A 115 6.44 -10.09 43.42
C ASP A 115 6.06 -8.69 42.86
N SER A 116 4.85 -8.54 42.30
CA SER A 116 4.47 -7.37 41.49
C SER A 116 3.15 -6.74 41.93
N SER A 117 2.94 -5.48 41.55
CA SER A 117 1.76 -4.68 41.86
C SER A 117 1.34 -3.82 40.64
N PRO A 118 0.21 -3.10 40.70
CA PRO A 118 -0.11 -2.01 39.75
C PRO A 118 0.88 -0.83 39.79
N SER A 119 1.67 -0.70 40.87
CA SER A 119 2.81 0.20 40.96
C SER A 119 4.09 -0.38 40.31
N GLY A 120 4.02 -1.63 39.83
CA GLY A 120 5.14 -2.40 39.29
C GLY A 120 5.86 -3.26 40.34
N ARG A 121 7.08 -3.69 39.99
CA ARG A 121 8.04 -4.36 40.87
C ARG A 121 9.39 -3.65 40.86
N VAL A 122 10.16 -3.79 41.94
CA VAL A 122 11.56 -3.35 41.99
C VAL A 122 12.47 -4.49 41.56
N VAL A 123 13.40 -4.22 40.65
CA VAL A 123 14.48 -5.13 40.25
C VAL A 123 15.82 -4.50 40.66
N SER A 124 16.60 -5.24 41.44
CA SER A 124 17.93 -4.84 41.88
C SER A 124 18.93 -4.80 40.73
N VAL A 125 19.57 -3.64 40.52
CA VAL A 125 20.65 -3.49 39.53
C VAL A 125 21.99 -3.51 40.27
N ASN A 126 22.94 -4.30 39.77
CA ASN A 126 24.27 -4.50 40.38
C ASN A 126 24.26 -4.92 41.87
N GLY A 127 23.23 -5.65 42.30
CA GLY A 127 23.11 -6.17 43.67
C GLY A 127 22.66 -5.14 44.71
N SER A 128 21.97 -4.07 44.29
CA SER A 128 21.29 -3.13 45.19
C SER A 128 20.21 -3.81 46.04
N ASP A 129 19.96 -3.28 47.24
CA ASP A 129 18.92 -3.81 48.12
C ASP A 129 17.54 -3.30 47.66
N ALA A 130 16.67 -4.20 47.19
CA ALA A 130 15.33 -3.87 46.73
C ALA A 130 14.41 -3.37 47.86
N SER A 131 14.68 -3.72 49.13
CA SER A 131 13.85 -3.31 50.27
C SER A 131 13.99 -1.82 50.61
N LEU A 132 14.99 -1.14 50.06
CA LEU A 132 15.23 0.29 50.26
C LEU A 132 14.36 1.19 49.36
N LEU A 133 13.55 0.60 48.48
CA LEU A 133 12.75 1.28 47.48
C LEU A 133 11.34 0.68 47.40
N THR A 134 10.30 1.51 47.47
CA THR A 134 8.90 1.07 47.39
C THR A 134 8.16 1.86 46.30
N PRO A 135 7.74 1.22 45.19
CA PRO A 135 6.91 1.88 44.19
C PRO A 135 5.49 2.05 44.72
N GLN A 136 4.82 3.10 44.30
CA GLN A 136 3.46 3.44 44.71
C GLN A 136 2.65 4.03 43.56
N GLY A 137 1.32 4.00 43.71
CA GLY A 137 0.37 4.47 42.71
C GLY A 137 -0.11 3.36 41.78
N THR A 138 -0.70 3.75 40.67
CA THR A 138 -1.16 2.84 39.62
C THR A 138 -0.60 3.36 38.31
N TYR A 139 0.08 2.51 37.56
CA TYR A 139 0.63 2.92 36.28
C TYR A 139 -0.50 3.24 35.30
N THR A 140 -0.47 4.45 34.73
CA THR A 140 -1.45 4.95 33.75
C THR A 140 -0.88 5.08 32.34
N GLY A 141 0.38 4.68 32.14
CA GLY A 141 0.97 4.62 30.80
C GLY A 141 0.40 3.44 30.02
N ARG A 142 0.58 3.47 28.70
CA ARG A 142 -0.08 2.55 27.77
C ARG A 142 0.78 1.35 27.39
N HIS A 143 2.10 1.45 27.55
CA HIS A 143 3.06 0.39 27.23
C HIS A 143 3.71 -0.14 28.50
N ALA A 144 4.28 -1.35 28.46
CA ALA A 144 5.21 -1.76 29.52
C ALA A 144 6.39 -0.78 29.59
N LYS A 145 6.82 -0.41 30.79
CA LYS A 145 7.85 0.61 30.99
C LYS A 145 8.81 0.23 32.11
N VAL A 146 10.08 0.50 31.87
CA VAL A 146 11.16 0.34 32.85
C VAL A 146 11.65 1.71 33.24
N TYR A 147 11.55 2.05 34.53
CA TYR A 147 12.20 3.22 35.10
C TYR A 147 13.54 2.80 35.71
N THR A 148 14.65 3.22 35.12
CA THR A 148 15.99 3.05 35.70
C THR A 148 16.28 4.24 36.61
N LEU A 149 16.34 4.01 37.92
CA LEU A 149 16.69 5.01 38.94
C LEU A 149 18.16 4.88 39.30
N THR A 150 18.87 5.99 39.47
CA THR A 150 20.29 6.06 39.85
C THR A 150 20.49 7.10 40.93
N VAL A 151 21.07 6.72 42.07
CA VAL A 151 21.47 7.67 43.13
C VAL A 151 22.63 8.54 42.62
N ASP A 152 22.49 9.85 42.71
CA ASP A 152 23.48 10.81 42.19
C ASP A 152 24.71 10.91 43.12
N ALA A 153 25.71 11.65 42.65
CA ALA A 153 26.88 12.00 43.45
C ALA A 153 26.48 12.75 44.74
N GLY A 154 26.82 12.16 45.90
CA GLY A 154 26.51 12.72 47.22
C GLY A 154 25.38 12.02 47.98
N GLY A 155 24.63 11.09 47.35
CA GLY A 155 23.72 10.19 48.05
C GLY A 155 22.41 10.81 48.58
N SER A 156 22.12 12.07 48.24
CA SER A 156 20.92 12.81 48.69
C SER A 156 19.96 13.20 47.56
N THR A 157 20.34 12.95 46.32
CA THR A 157 19.47 13.09 45.14
C THR A 157 19.58 11.84 44.25
N PHE A 158 18.61 11.67 43.36
CA PHE A 158 18.62 10.65 42.32
C PHE A 158 18.20 11.22 40.96
N SER A 159 18.67 10.57 39.90
CA SER A 159 18.20 10.73 38.53
C SER A 159 17.44 9.48 38.10
N TRP A 160 16.50 9.62 37.18
CA TRP A 160 15.75 8.50 36.62
C TRP A 160 15.47 8.69 35.13
N VAL A 161 15.37 7.57 34.41
CA VAL A 161 15.01 7.53 32.98
C VAL A 161 13.97 6.44 32.78
N GLY A 162 12.87 6.76 32.10
CA GLY A 162 11.86 5.80 31.64
C GLY A 162 12.15 5.34 30.21
N SER A 163 11.91 4.06 29.93
CA SER A 163 12.06 3.49 28.58
C SER A 163 11.11 4.15 27.56
N ALA A 164 11.50 4.05 26.29
CA ALA A 164 10.63 4.28 25.13
C ALA A 164 9.43 3.30 25.15
N PRO A 165 8.31 3.60 24.44
CA PRO A 165 8.08 4.74 23.55
C PRO A 165 7.62 6.03 24.25
N GLU A 166 7.08 5.92 25.47
CA GLU A 166 6.56 7.08 26.21
C GLU A 166 7.68 8.00 26.72
N ASN A 167 8.87 7.42 26.99
CA ASN A 167 10.03 8.11 27.53
C ASN A 167 9.71 8.84 28.86
N GLY A 168 10.67 9.61 29.37
CA GLY A 168 10.54 10.36 30.62
C GLY A 168 11.86 10.40 31.37
N SER A 169 12.15 11.48 32.08
CA SER A 169 13.32 11.55 32.94
C SER A 169 13.21 12.63 34.01
N GLY A 170 13.97 12.44 35.08
CA GLY A 170 14.26 13.44 36.10
C GLY A 170 15.73 13.37 36.51
N SER A 171 16.30 14.48 36.96
CA SER A 171 17.70 14.50 37.42
C SER A 171 17.88 15.47 38.59
N GLY A 172 18.72 15.10 39.56
CA GLY A 172 18.92 15.88 40.78
C GLY A 172 17.70 15.92 41.70
N VAL A 173 16.81 14.93 41.60
CA VAL A 173 15.56 14.87 42.38
C VAL A 173 15.91 14.51 43.82
N THR A 174 15.46 15.29 44.80
CA THR A 174 15.80 15.06 46.22
C THR A 174 15.21 13.75 46.74
N ILE A 175 16.01 12.98 47.48
CA ILE A 175 15.57 11.79 48.23
C ILE A 175 15.01 12.23 49.60
N PRO A 176 13.72 12.06 49.91
CA PRO A 176 13.15 12.42 51.21
C PRO A 176 13.55 11.38 52.27
N ASN A 177 14.17 11.83 53.36
CA ASN A 177 14.59 10.94 54.46
C ASN A 177 13.42 10.51 55.38
N ASP A 178 12.20 11.01 55.16
CA ASP A 178 10.99 10.69 55.91
C ASP A 178 10.10 9.64 55.24
N GLY A 179 10.52 9.10 54.08
CA GLY A 179 9.75 8.13 53.30
C GLY A 179 8.61 8.75 52.49
N THR A 180 8.54 10.08 52.34
CA THR A 180 7.56 10.75 51.47
C THR A 180 7.73 10.27 50.02
N PRO A 181 6.65 9.86 49.32
CA PRO A 181 6.74 9.46 47.91
C PRO A 181 7.15 10.60 46.99
N VAL A 182 8.06 10.31 46.06
CA VAL A 182 8.49 11.20 44.98
C VAL A 182 7.83 10.75 43.67
N ALA A 183 7.11 11.64 43.00
CA ALA A 183 6.49 11.32 41.71
C ALA A 183 7.56 11.11 40.61
N LEU A 184 7.33 10.10 39.76
CA LEU A 184 8.04 9.90 38.49
C LEU A 184 7.15 10.48 37.37
N ASP A 185 6.62 9.65 36.48
CA ASP A 185 5.54 9.99 35.57
C ASP A 185 4.45 8.88 35.55
N GLN A 186 3.41 9.05 34.72
CA GLN A 186 2.36 8.04 34.47
C GLN A 186 1.76 7.37 35.71
N GLY A 187 1.41 8.17 36.71
CA GLY A 187 0.76 7.70 37.95
C GLY A 187 1.69 7.01 38.96
N ILE A 188 2.97 6.83 38.64
CA ILE A 188 3.96 6.18 39.50
C ILE A 188 4.66 7.19 40.40
N SER A 189 4.82 6.80 41.65
CA SER A 189 5.70 7.44 42.63
C SER A 189 6.62 6.41 43.26
N VAL A 190 7.73 6.86 43.83
CA VAL A 190 8.71 6.02 44.52
C VAL A 190 8.99 6.56 45.92
N SER A 191 8.97 5.69 46.92
CA SER A 191 9.41 6.01 48.27
C SER A 191 10.75 5.36 48.54
N PHE A 192 11.65 6.12 49.13
CA PHE A 192 12.94 5.63 49.63
C PHE A 192 12.78 5.29 51.12
N ALA A 193 13.43 4.22 51.58
CA ALA A 193 13.45 3.86 52.99
C ALA A 193 13.93 5.05 53.87
N PRO A 194 13.19 5.39 54.94
CA PRO A 194 13.55 6.50 55.80
C PRO A 194 14.86 6.25 56.56
N ASP A 195 15.47 7.33 57.07
CA ASP A 195 16.71 7.30 57.87
C ASP A 195 17.88 6.51 57.24
N THR A 196 17.90 6.39 55.92
CA THR A 196 18.85 5.58 55.16
C THR A 196 19.89 6.47 54.44
N THR A 197 21.17 6.10 54.54
CA THR A 197 22.25 6.76 53.78
C THR A 197 22.52 6.01 52.48
N TYR A 198 22.21 6.63 51.35
CA TYR A 198 22.35 6.03 50.03
C TYR A 198 23.76 6.21 49.45
N VAL A 199 24.23 5.19 48.72
CA VAL A 199 25.53 5.20 48.04
C VAL A 199 25.36 5.75 46.62
N ALA A 200 26.21 6.70 46.22
CA ALA A 200 26.21 7.23 44.86
C ALA A 200 26.46 6.12 43.83
N GLY A 201 25.65 6.08 42.77
CA GLY A 201 25.69 5.04 41.74
C GLY A 201 24.90 3.76 42.08
N THR A 202 24.24 3.67 43.23
CA THR A 202 23.24 2.61 43.45
C THR A 202 22.09 2.78 42.45
N GLN A 203 21.65 1.67 41.86
CA GLN A 203 20.62 1.65 40.84
C GLN A 203 19.51 0.64 41.14
N TRP A 204 18.31 0.94 40.67
CA TRP A 204 17.17 0.03 40.64
C TRP A 204 16.39 0.22 39.35
N GLU A 205 15.71 -0.83 38.91
CA GLU A 205 14.64 -0.72 37.91
C GLU A 205 13.29 -0.84 38.60
N ILE A 206 12.33 0.04 38.27
CA ILE A 206 10.91 -0.20 38.55
C ILE A 206 10.28 -0.61 37.22
N ARG A 207 9.72 -1.82 37.18
CA ARG A 207 9.08 -2.35 35.97
C ARG A 207 7.57 -2.39 36.15
N VAL A 208 6.86 -1.69 35.27
CA VAL A 208 5.41 -1.49 35.31
C VAL A 208 4.73 -2.03 34.05
N ARG A 209 3.45 -2.37 34.17
CA ARG A 209 2.61 -2.87 33.08
C ARG A 209 1.33 -2.05 32.99
N PRO A 210 0.85 -1.77 31.77
CA PRO A 210 -0.44 -1.13 31.56
C PRO A 210 -1.56 -2.07 32.05
N ASP A 211 -2.73 -1.50 32.31
CA ASP A 211 -4.00 -2.23 32.55
C ASP A 211 -4.01 -3.15 33.78
N LEU A 212 -3.08 -2.93 34.72
CA LEU A 212 -3.12 -3.51 36.06
C LEU A 212 -3.88 -2.58 37.02
N ALA A 213 -4.87 -3.15 37.71
CA ALA A 213 -5.60 -2.50 38.80
C ALA A 213 -5.34 -3.19 40.14
N SER A 214 -5.52 -2.46 41.24
CA SER A 214 -5.62 -3.10 42.56
C SER A 214 -6.98 -3.78 42.67
N PRO A 215 -7.07 -4.99 43.24
CA PRO A 215 -8.32 -5.73 43.34
C PRO A 215 -9.37 -4.94 44.14
N THR A 216 -10.60 -4.99 43.67
CA THR A 216 -11.76 -4.39 44.32
C THR A 216 -12.28 -5.27 45.45
N ASP A 217 -12.06 -6.59 45.37
CA ASP A 217 -12.30 -7.49 46.49
C ASP A 217 -11.37 -7.18 47.67
N SER A 218 -12.00 -6.82 48.79
CA SER A 218 -11.30 -6.50 50.04
C SER A 218 -10.54 -7.69 50.64
N GLY A 219 -10.91 -8.93 50.32
CA GLY A 219 -10.24 -10.15 50.76
C GLY A 219 -8.91 -10.38 50.05
N LEU A 220 -8.87 -10.19 48.73
CA LEU A 220 -7.64 -10.17 47.93
C LEU A 220 -6.74 -9.01 48.34
N LEU A 221 -7.28 -7.78 48.39
CA LEU A 221 -6.52 -6.57 48.70
C LEU A 221 -5.84 -6.65 50.08
N ALA A 222 -6.54 -7.19 51.09
CA ALA A 222 -5.97 -7.42 52.42
C ALA A 222 -4.90 -8.53 52.47
N ARG A 223 -4.63 -9.20 51.35
CA ARG A 223 -3.61 -10.25 51.18
C ARG A 223 -2.58 -9.90 50.11
N MET A 224 -2.40 -8.60 49.83
CA MET A 224 -1.29 -8.06 49.06
C MET A 224 -0.32 -7.33 50.00
N PRO A 225 0.59 -8.06 50.69
CA PRO A 225 1.60 -7.43 51.55
C PRO A 225 2.47 -6.49 50.71
N ASP A 226 2.79 -5.32 51.28
CA ASP A 226 3.52 -4.25 50.59
C ASP A 226 2.87 -3.78 49.27
N GLY A 227 1.58 -4.09 49.06
CA GLY A 227 0.84 -3.82 47.82
C GLY A 227 1.11 -4.80 46.68
N GLN A 228 1.90 -5.85 46.90
CA GLN A 228 2.28 -6.83 45.88
C GLN A 228 1.41 -8.11 45.98
N VAL A 229 1.09 -8.72 44.83
CA VAL A 229 0.46 -10.05 44.82
C VAL A 229 1.46 -11.10 45.28
N VAL A 230 1.01 -12.05 46.09
CA VAL A 230 1.76 -13.20 46.59
C VAL A 230 0.91 -14.47 46.45
N CYS A 231 1.48 -15.66 46.70
CA CYS A 231 0.76 -16.94 46.61
C CYS A 231 -0.59 -16.91 47.36
N VAL A 232 -0.63 -16.33 48.56
CA VAL A 232 -1.86 -16.25 49.39
C VAL A 232 -2.81 -15.11 49.04
N THR A 233 -2.50 -14.28 48.03
CA THR A 233 -3.48 -13.39 47.39
C THR A 233 -4.49 -14.25 46.63
N CYS A 234 -4.02 -15.06 45.68
CA CYS A 234 -4.88 -15.94 44.87
C CYS A 234 -5.35 -17.18 45.64
N HIS A 235 -4.48 -17.76 46.48
CA HIS A 235 -4.77 -19.04 47.14
C HIS A 235 -5.26 -18.91 48.59
N SER A 236 -6.22 -19.78 48.94
CA SER A 236 -6.72 -19.96 50.30
C SER A 236 -6.20 -21.27 50.91
N PRO A 237 -5.18 -21.26 51.80
CA PRO A 237 -4.62 -22.48 52.39
C PRO A 237 -5.59 -23.21 53.37
N HIS A 238 -6.85 -22.78 53.43
CA HIS A 238 -7.90 -23.31 54.32
C HIS A 238 -9.18 -23.67 53.57
N SER A 239 -9.23 -23.50 52.24
CA SER A 239 -10.48 -23.63 51.48
C SER A 239 -10.27 -24.04 50.03
N GLN A 240 -11.04 -25.04 49.62
CA GLN A 240 -11.32 -25.40 48.23
C GLN A 240 -12.80 -25.14 47.89
N ALA A 241 -13.41 -24.08 48.44
CA ALA A 241 -14.84 -23.81 48.20
C ALA A 241 -15.12 -23.34 46.76
N HIS A 242 -14.17 -22.61 46.16
CA HIS A 242 -14.40 -21.81 44.96
C HIS A 242 -14.11 -22.54 43.66
N THR A 243 -14.93 -22.33 42.63
CA THR A 243 -14.88 -23.10 41.37
C THR A 243 -13.70 -22.65 40.49
N PRO A 244 -12.79 -23.56 40.07
CA PRO A 244 -11.75 -23.24 39.11
C PRO A 244 -12.27 -23.28 37.66
N PHE A 245 -11.60 -22.55 36.76
CA PHE A 245 -11.76 -22.71 35.30
C PHE A 245 -11.22 -24.05 34.79
N ASP A 246 -10.14 -24.53 35.40
CA ASP A 246 -9.35 -25.65 34.91
C ASP A 246 -10.22 -26.91 34.68
N PRO A 247 -10.34 -27.40 33.42
CA PRO A 247 -11.19 -28.55 33.09
C PRO A 247 -10.72 -29.86 33.72
N ASP A 248 -9.43 -29.97 34.09
CA ASP A 248 -8.89 -31.15 34.76
C ASP A 248 -9.08 -31.10 36.29
N ALA A 249 -9.45 -29.94 36.85
CA ALA A 249 -9.64 -29.79 38.28
C ALA A 249 -10.99 -30.37 38.75
N PRO A 250 -11.03 -31.18 39.83
CA PRO A 250 -12.27 -31.80 40.29
C PRO A 250 -13.30 -30.77 40.79
N GLY A 251 -14.52 -30.81 40.24
CA GLY A 251 -15.56 -29.81 40.56
C GLY A 251 -15.97 -29.74 42.05
N THR A 252 -15.96 -30.87 42.78
CA THR A 252 -16.42 -30.91 44.18
C THR A 252 -15.32 -30.61 45.21
N PRO A 253 -15.54 -29.68 46.17
CA PRO A 253 -14.60 -29.38 47.26
C PRO A 253 -14.11 -30.59 48.05
N GLY A 254 -12.82 -30.61 48.42
CA GLY A 254 -12.20 -31.67 49.22
C GLY A 254 -11.66 -32.86 48.42
N GLN A 255 -11.64 -32.77 47.10
CA GLN A 255 -10.99 -33.76 46.23
C GLN A 255 -9.53 -33.36 45.93
N ASP A 256 -8.69 -34.37 45.77
CA ASP A 256 -7.27 -34.18 45.47
C ASP A 256 -7.08 -33.53 44.08
N GLY A 257 -6.06 -32.68 43.94
CA GLY A 257 -5.84 -31.87 42.74
C GLY A 257 -6.77 -30.64 42.57
N ARG A 258 -7.81 -30.45 43.38
CA ARG A 258 -8.69 -29.28 43.26
C ARG A 258 -8.01 -27.99 43.76
N HIS A 259 -8.09 -26.93 42.97
CA HIS A 259 -7.47 -25.64 43.29
C HIS A 259 -8.04 -24.99 44.57
N LEU A 260 -7.12 -24.48 45.39
CA LEU A 260 -7.40 -23.76 46.64
C LEU A 260 -7.55 -22.26 46.35
N LEU A 261 -8.59 -21.83 45.64
CA LEU A 261 -8.79 -20.42 45.24
C LEU A 261 -9.48 -19.59 46.33
N ARG A 262 -9.27 -18.26 46.31
CA ARG A 262 -9.96 -17.28 47.19
C ARG A 262 -11.34 -16.83 46.71
N MET A 263 -11.60 -16.94 45.41
CA MET A 263 -12.87 -16.62 44.77
C MET A 263 -13.06 -17.56 43.58
N ASP A 264 -14.28 -17.61 43.05
CA ASP A 264 -14.58 -18.40 41.85
C ASP A 264 -13.81 -17.83 40.65
N ASP A 265 -13.41 -18.70 39.72
CA ASP A 265 -12.63 -18.34 38.54
C ASP A 265 -13.12 -19.07 37.28
N ASP A 266 -14.26 -19.76 37.35
CA ASP A 266 -14.89 -20.50 36.26
C ASP A 266 -15.27 -19.63 35.05
N THR A 267 -15.40 -18.32 35.24
CA THR A 267 -15.55 -17.32 34.15
C THR A 267 -14.44 -16.25 34.20
N ASN A 268 -13.27 -16.61 34.74
CA ASN A 268 -12.08 -15.78 34.95
C ASN A 268 -12.22 -14.65 36.00
N GLN A 269 -13.16 -14.74 36.94
CA GLN A 269 -13.47 -13.65 37.87
C GLN A 269 -12.26 -13.22 38.71
N LEU A 270 -11.34 -14.14 39.06
CA LEU A 270 -10.11 -13.80 39.78
C LEU A 270 -9.15 -12.98 38.91
N CYS A 271 -9.05 -13.28 37.62
CA CYS A 271 -8.25 -12.48 36.68
C CYS A 271 -8.79 -11.04 36.56
N GLN A 272 -10.12 -10.88 36.54
CA GLN A 272 -10.79 -9.59 36.27
C GLN A 272 -10.57 -8.55 37.38
N GLU A 273 -10.32 -8.98 38.63
CA GLU A 273 -10.02 -8.06 39.74
C GLU A 273 -8.75 -7.23 39.51
N CYS A 274 -7.74 -7.80 38.82
CA CYS A 274 -6.48 -7.11 38.54
C CYS A 274 -6.30 -6.73 37.06
N HIS A 275 -6.85 -7.52 36.14
CA HIS A 275 -6.71 -7.34 34.68
C HIS A 275 -8.01 -6.90 33.99
N GLY A 276 -8.98 -6.36 34.75
CA GLY A 276 -10.33 -6.04 34.26
C GLY A 276 -10.38 -5.12 33.03
N ALA A 277 -9.38 -4.26 32.83
CA ALA A 277 -9.26 -3.41 31.64
C ALA A 277 -9.02 -4.20 30.33
N ARG A 278 -8.55 -5.46 30.42
CA ARG A 278 -8.39 -6.39 29.29
C ARG A 278 -9.66 -7.19 28.95
N VAL A 279 -10.75 -7.00 29.71
CA VAL A 279 -12.03 -7.69 29.49
C VAL A 279 -12.84 -6.91 28.45
N VAL A 280 -12.47 -7.07 27.19
CA VAL A 280 -13.11 -6.40 26.05
C VAL A 280 -13.86 -7.41 25.17
N THR A 281 -14.92 -6.96 24.49
CA THR A 281 -15.71 -7.80 23.59
C THR A 281 -15.47 -7.49 22.11
N ASP A 282 -14.64 -6.49 21.81
CA ASP A 282 -14.30 -6.03 20.47
C ASP A 282 -12.79 -5.73 20.42
N ALA A 283 -12.10 -6.24 19.39
CA ALA A 283 -10.66 -6.10 19.23
C ALA A 283 -10.19 -4.65 19.09
N THR A 284 -11.06 -3.76 18.59
CA THR A 284 -10.81 -2.31 18.49
C THR A 284 -10.66 -1.61 19.85
N GLN A 285 -10.98 -2.31 20.95
CA GLN A 285 -10.78 -1.83 22.32
C GLN A 285 -9.37 -2.13 22.86
N GLY A 286 -8.43 -2.59 22.03
CA GLY A 286 -7.02 -2.76 22.38
C GLY A 286 -6.67 -4.10 23.04
N SER A 287 -7.49 -5.15 22.87
CA SER A 287 -7.18 -6.52 23.29
C SER A 287 -8.03 -7.54 22.55
N HIS A 288 -7.54 -8.77 22.43
CA HIS A 288 -8.30 -9.88 21.87
C HIS A 288 -9.59 -10.09 22.68
N PRO A 289 -10.75 -10.19 22.02
CA PRO A 289 -12.02 -10.37 22.72
C PRO A 289 -12.05 -11.57 23.67
N VAL A 290 -12.62 -11.33 24.86
CA VAL A 290 -12.97 -12.34 25.87
C VAL A 290 -14.39 -12.07 26.39
N GLY A 291 -15.05 -13.08 26.96
CA GLY A 291 -16.47 -12.97 27.30
C GLY A 291 -17.41 -13.11 26.09
N VAL A 292 -16.86 -13.52 24.95
CA VAL A 292 -17.54 -13.68 23.66
C VAL A 292 -17.65 -15.15 23.25
N ASP A 293 -18.69 -15.49 22.51
CA ASP A 293 -18.81 -16.77 21.81
C ASP A 293 -17.80 -16.81 20.65
N VAL A 294 -17.29 -18.00 20.28
CA VAL A 294 -16.51 -18.15 19.05
C VAL A 294 -17.49 -18.24 17.87
N PRO A 295 -17.56 -17.24 16.97
CA PRO A 295 -18.52 -17.27 15.88
C PRO A 295 -18.09 -18.33 14.85
N THR A 296 -18.96 -19.27 14.53
CA THR A 296 -18.68 -20.27 13.50
C THR A 296 -18.88 -19.66 12.11
N VAL A 297 -17.80 -19.18 11.51
CA VAL A 297 -17.76 -18.65 10.14
C VAL A 297 -16.92 -19.61 9.31
N ALA A 298 -17.57 -20.40 8.45
CA ALA A 298 -16.91 -21.51 7.76
C ALA A 298 -15.75 -21.02 6.88
N GLY A 299 -14.53 -21.52 7.16
CA GLY A 299 -13.31 -21.11 6.46
C GLY A 299 -12.62 -19.89 7.06
N GLU A 300 -13.15 -19.28 8.13
CA GLU A 300 -12.53 -18.16 8.86
C GLU A 300 -12.34 -18.49 10.34
N LEU A 301 -13.41 -18.92 11.03
CA LEU A 301 -13.44 -19.15 12.47
C LEU A 301 -14.26 -20.40 12.83
N SER A 302 -13.69 -21.28 13.64
CA SER A 302 -14.39 -22.43 14.21
C SER A 302 -14.13 -22.60 15.70
N SER A 303 -14.97 -23.41 16.36
CA SER A 303 -14.82 -23.69 17.79
C SER A 303 -13.57 -24.55 18.05
N PRO A 304 -12.76 -24.24 19.08
CA PRO A 304 -11.50 -24.91 19.32
C PRO A 304 -11.66 -26.41 19.54
N ALA A 305 -10.77 -27.19 18.93
CA ALA A 305 -10.72 -28.64 19.11
C ALA A 305 -9.91 -29.04 20.34
N THR A 306 -8.99 -28.19 20.81
CA THR A 306 -8.07 -28.47 21.92
C THR A 306 -8.16 -27.46 23.08
N LEU A 307 -8.46 -26.19 22.81
CA LEU A 307 -8.50 -25.15 23.84
C LEU A 307 -9.82 -25.14 24.64
N PRO A 308 -9.75 -24.97 25.98
CA PRO A 308 -10.93 -24.95 26.82
C PRO A 308 -11.71 -23.62 26.71
N LEU A 309 -12.99 -23.72 26.39
CA LEU A 309 -13.96 -22.64 26.61
C LEU A 309 -14.48 -22.70 28.05
N ASP A 310 -15.04 -21.61 28.56
CA ASP A 310 -15.50 -21.57 29.95
C ASP A 310 -16.65 -22.57 30.21
N PRO A 311 -16.64 -23.30 31.34
CA PRO A 311 -17.59 -24.39 31.60
C PRO A 311 -19.03 -23.94 31.88
N THR A 312 -19.29 -22.63 32.05
CA THR A 312 -20.58 -22.09 32.50
C THR A 312 -21.39 -21.49 31.35
N GLU A 313 -20.74 -20.76 30.43
CA GLU A 313 -21.34 -20.13 29.25
C GLU A 313 -20.83 -20.70 27.92
N GLY A 314 -19.68 -21.38 27.89
CA GLY A 314 -19.10 -21.94 26.66
C GLY A 314 -18.37 -20.91 25.79
N LYS A 315 -17.78 -19.89 26.40
CA LYS A 315 -17.17 -18.73 25.70
C LYS A 315 -15.67 -18.63 25.93
N VAL A 316 -15.02 -17.78 25.13
CA VAL A 316 -13.58 -17.46 25.28
C VAL A 316 -13.36 -16.71 26.59
N ARG A 317 -12.31 -17.06 27.33
CA ARG A 317 -11.78 -16.32 28.48
C ARG A 317 -10.26 -16.26 28.42
N CYS A 318 -9.61 -15.51 29.32
CA CYS A 318 -8.14 -15.45 29.36
C CYS A 318 -7.54 -16.84 29.59
N LEU A 319 -8.22 -17.71 30.37
CA LEU A 319 -7.83 -19.10 30.58
C LEU A 319 -8.23 -20.05 29.44
N THR A 320 -8.76 -19.58 28.31
CA THR A 320 -8.78 -20.35 27.06
C THR A 320 -7.36 -20.43 26.50
N CYS A 321 -6.64 -19.31 26.46
CA CYS A 321 -5.30 -19.22 25.87
C CYS A 321 -4.16 -19.35 26.91
N HIS A 322 -4.36 -18.89 28.14
CA HIS A 322 -3.31 -18.86 29.18
C HIS A 322 -3.43 -19.99 30.22
N VAL A 323 -2.29 -20.36 30.81
CA VAL A 323 -2.19 -21.17 32.04
C VAL A 323 -1.37 -20.44 33.09
N VAL A 324 -1.87 -20.37 34.32
CA VAL A 324 -1.29 -19.53 35.39
C VAL A 324 0.04 -20.09 35.90
N HIS A 325 0.27 -21.40 35.83
CA HIS A 325 1.46 -22.06 36.39
C HIS A 325 1.99 -23.13 35.45
N HIS A 326 3.31 -23.26 35.37
CA HIS A 326 4.03 -24.24 34.55
C HIS A 326 3.52 -24.34 33.10
N ALA A 327 3.41 -23.18 32.45
CA ALA A 327 3.25 -23.11 31.01
C ALA A 327 4.34 -23.94 30.29
N PRO A 328 4.00 -24.64 29.19
CA PRO A 328 4.93 -25.51 28.47
C PRO A 328 6.10 -24.76 27.82
N ALA A 329 5.97 -23.45 27.61
CA ALA A 329 7.07 -22.55 27.26
C ALA A 329 7.49 -21.71 28.48
N ASP A 330 8.79 -21.47 28.62
CA ASP A 330 9.40 -20.63 29.65
C ASP A 330 9.64 -19.19 29.16
N ASP A 331 8.86 -18.72 28.18
CA ASP A 331 8.99 -17.40 27.54
C ASP A 331 8.33 -16.23 28.32
N GLY A 332 7.73 -16.52 29.48
CA GLY A 332 6.99 -15.58 30.29
C GLY A 332 5.59 -15.20 29.76
N ARG A 333 5.15 -15.69 28.59
CA ARG A 333 3.84 -15.37 27.99
C ARG A 333 2.69 -16.21 28.57
N LEU A 334 3.00 -17.29 29.29
CA LEU A 334 2.04 -18.10 30.03
C LEU A 334 0.94 -18.73 29.14
N LEU A 335 1.26 -19.09 27.91
CA LEU A 335 0.32 -19.71 26.97
C LEU A 335 0.13 -21.19 27.28
N ARG A 336 -1.07 -21.75 27.05
CA ARG A 336 -1.37 -23.18 27.27
C ARG A 336 -0.61 -24.12 26.35
N VAL A 337 -0.17 -23.61 25.21
CA VAL A 337 0.53 -24.35 24.15
C VAL A 337 1.84 -23.62 23.88
N ALA A 338 2.94 -24.36 23.73
CA ALA A 338 4.26 -23.76 23.50
C ALA A 338 4.41 -23.19 22.09
N ASP A 339 3.67 -23.74 21.13
CA ASP A 339 3.57 -23.22 19.79
C ASP A 339 2.39 -22.24 19.67
N VAL A 340 2.72 -20.98 19.43
CA VAL A 340 1.76 -19.88 19.24
C VAL A 340 0.92 -20.08 17.98
N VAL A 341 1.46 -20.72 16.94
CA VAL A 341 0.75 -20.98 15.68
C VAL A 341 -0.44 -21.90 15.94
N SER A 342 -0.22 -23.07 16.53
CA SER A 342 -1.30 -24.02 16.87
C SER A 342 -2.29 -23.46 17.88
N LEU A 343 -1.86 -22.58 18.79
CA LEU A 343 -2.76 -21.88 19.71
C LEU A 343 -3.79 -21.02 18.95
N CYS A 344 -3.35 -20.23 17.97
CA CYS A 344 -4.23 -19.35 17.21
C CYS A 344 -5.06 -20.12 16.17
N THR A 345 -4.45 -21.08 15.46
CA THR A 345 -5.11 -21.84 14.38
C THR A 345 -6.13 -22.88 14.88
N ASP A 346 -6.18 -23.19 16.18
CA ASP A 346 -7.29 -23.97 16.76
C ASP A 346 -8.64 -23.23 16.66
N CYS A 347 -8.64 -21.90 16.46
CA CYS A 347 -9.85 -21.11 16.14
C CYS A 347 -9.80 -20.47 14.75
N HIS A 348 -8.65 -19.93 14.33
CA HIS A 348 -8.51 -19.16 13.09
C HIS A 348 -8.19 -20.07 11.88
N GLU A 349 -9.23 -20.50 11.16
CA GLU A 349 -9.12 -21.43 10.02
C GLU A 349 -8.48 -20.78 8.80
N ASN A 350 -8.79 -19.51 8.51
CA ASN A 350 -8.34 -18.82 7.30
C ASN A 350 -6.82 -18.64 7.20
N VAL A 351 -6.10 -18.64 8.33
CA VAL A 351 -4.64 -18.47 8.37
C VAL A 351 -3.89 -19.78 8.59
N ALA A 352 -4.59 -20.90 8.83
CA ALA A 352 -3.97 -22.22 8.99
C ALA A 352 -3.33 -22.78 7.69
N GLY A 353 -3.66 -22.19 6.54
CA GLY A 353 -3.18 -22.63 5.23
C GLY A 353 -1.86 -22.00 4.76
N ASP A 354 -1.50 -20.80 5.22
CA ASP A 354 -0.37 -20.01 4.70
C ASP A 354 1.00 -20.60 5.09
N PRO A 355 1.76 -21.25 4.18
CA PRO A 355 3.04 -21.84 4.53
C PRO A 355 4.17 -20.81 4.60
N ALA A 356 3.94 -19.55 4.17
CA ALA A 356 4.97 -18.53 4.05
C ALA A 356 5.20 -17.78 5.37
N HIS A 357 4.12 -17.35 6.04
CA HIS A 357 4.23 -16.64 7.33
C HIS A 357 3.78 -17.48 8.54
N ASN A 358 3.14 -18.64 8.33
CA ASN A 358 2.72 -19.51 9.43
C ASN A 358 3.76 -20.62 9.72
N GLY A 359 4.88 -20.23 10.34
CA GLY A 359 5.97 -21.16 10.69
C GLY A 359 6.90 -21.57 9.53
N GLY A 360 6.77 -20.95 8.35
CA GLY A 360 7.68 -21.14 7.23
C GLY A 360 9.10 -20.62 7.53
N GLU A 361 10.12 -21.43 7.22
CA GLU A 361 11.51 -20.95 7.22
C GLU A 361 11.81 -20.17 5.94
N SER A 362 11.67 -18.84 5.98
CA SER A 362 12.14 -17.96 4.91
C SER A 362 13.39 -17.20 5.38
N GLY A 363 14.53 -17.42 4.72
CA GLY A 363 15.82 -16.84 5.11
C GLY A 363 16.44 -17.38 6.41
N GLY A 364 15.83 -18.37 7.07
CA GLY A 364 16.30 -18.96 8.33
C GLY A 364 15.63 -18.41 9.59
N THR A 365 14.56 -17.63 9.44
CA THR A 365 13.68 -17.17 10.52
C THR A 365 12.36 -17.94 10.46
N THR A 366 11.87 -18.42 11.60
CA THR A 366 10.54 -19.02 11.73
C THR A 366 9.55 -17.95 12.20
N THR A 367 8.66 -17.52 11.32
CA THR A 367 7.66 -16.48 11.62
C THR A 367 6.50 -17.04 12.46
N SER A 368 6.01 -16.24 13.41
CA SER A 368 4.86 -16.53 14.26
C SER A 368 3.82 -15.41 14.19
N CYS A 369 2.56 -15.72 14.49
CA CYS A 369 1.46 -14.75 14.51
C CYS A 369 1.80 -13.52 15.37
N THR A 370 2.52 -13.70 16.48
CA THR A 370 2.87 -12.61 17.42
C THR A 370 4.01 -11.70 16.97
N ASP A 371 4.65 -11.99 15.83
CA ASP A 371 5.68 -11.12 15.26
C ASP A 371 5.03 -9.95 14.49
N CYS A 372 3.83 -10.18 13.95
CA CYS A 372 3.00 -9.17 13.28
C CYS A 372 1.82 -8.69 14.14
N HIS A 373 1.26 -9.52 15.02
CA HIS A 373 0.10 -9.18 15.86
C HIS A 373 0.44 -9.06 17.35
N GLN A 374 -0.19 -8.09 18.01
CA GLN A 374 -0.18 -7.95 19.46
C GLN A 374 -1.58 -8.21 20.02
N ALA A 375 -1.79 -9.43 20.54
CA ALA A 375 -3.08 -9.86 21.10
C ALA A 375 -3.61 -8.97 22.26
N HIS A 376 -2.75 -8.19 22.91
CA HIS A 376 -3.13 -7.19 23.91
C HIS A 376 -2.96 -5.74 23.41
N GLY A 377 -3.15 -5.50 22.11
CA GLY A 377 -3.07 -4.20 21.47
C GLY A 377 -1.65 -3.63 21.40
N ALA A 378 -1.24 -3.14 20.23
CA ALA A 378 -0.09 -2.24 20.13
C ALA A 378 -0.57 -0.82 19.84
N PRO A 379 -0.16 0.19 20.62
CA PRO A 379 -0.63 1.56 20.46
C PRO A 379 -0.24 2.20 19.13
N ASP A 380 -1.20 2.80 18.44
CA ASP A 380 -0.95 3.57 17.21
C ASP A 380 -0.41 4.98 17.58
N PRO A 381 0.85 5.33 17.25
CA PRO A 381 1.42 6.65 17.53
C PRO A 381 0.75 7.77 16.73
N ASN A 382 0.15 7.46 15.57
CA ASN A 382 -0.53 8.41 14.69
C ASN A 382 -1.97 8.69 15.15
N ASN A 383 -2.58 7.81 15.93
CA ASN A 383 -3.93 7.95 16.48
C ASN A 383 -3.95 7.92 18.04
N PRO A 384 -3.61 9.04 18.72
CA PRO A 384 -3.52 9.12 20.18
C PRO A 384 -4.83 8.80 20.92
N GLY A 385 -4.97 7.53 21.29
CA GLY A 385 -6.09 6.98 22.06
C GLY A 385 -6.58 5.63 21.51
N GLN A 386 -6.03 5.18 20.38
CA GLN A 386 -6.36 3.94 19.70
C GLN A 386 -5.12 3.07 19.55
N ASP A 387 -5.34 1.77 19.44
CA ASP A 387 -4.31 0.79 19.11
C ASP A 387 -4.44 0.43 17.62
N PHE A 388 -3.40 -0.16 17.01
CA PHE A 388 -3.42 -0.49 15.60
C PHE A 388 -4.61 -1.41 15.25
N PRO A 389 -5.33 -1.15 14.14
CA PRO A 389 -6.39 -2.02 13.67
C PRO A 389 -5.95 -3.49 13.53
N HIS A 390 -6.90 -4.41 13.64
CA HIS A 390 -6.66 -5.86 13.53
C HIS A 390 -5.62 -6.42 14.52
N LEU A 391 -5.39 -5.73 15.64
CA LEU A 391 -4.40 -6.09 16.66
C LEU A 391 -2.99 -6.26 16.05
N LEU A 392 -2.60 -5.42 15.08
CA LEU A 392 -1.23 -5.38 14.58
C LEU A 392 -0.26 -4.87 15.66
N ALA A 393 1.02 -5.24 15.56
CA ALA A 393 2.08 -4.87 16.51
C ALA A 393 2.77 -3.54 16.16
N ASP A 394 2.70 -3.11 14.90
CA ASP A 394 3.21 -1.85 14.35
C ASP A 394 2.37 -1.51 13.08
N GLU A 395 2.70 -0.41 12.42
CA GLU A 395 2.19 -0.03 11.10
C GLU A 395 2.53 -1.12 10.04
N PRO A 396 1.64 -1.41 9.06
CA PRO A 396 1.80 -2.57 8.18
C PRO A 396 3.11 -2.62 7.39
N ASN A 397 3.59 -1.48 6.89
CA ASN A 397 4.82 -1.42 6.12
C ASN A 397 6.04 -1.61 7.02
N ASN A 398 6.03 -1.05 8.24
CA ASN A 398 7.07 -1.31 9.24
C ASN A 398 7.20 -2.81 9.52
N LEU A 399 6.07 -3.52 9.74
CA LEU A 399 6.05 -4.97 9.97
C LEU A 399 6.68 -5.73 8.79
N CYS A 400 6.22 -5.49 7.56
CA CYS A 400 6.79 -6.12 6.37
C CYS A 400 8.29 -5.81 6.21
N ASN A 401 8.71 -4.56 6.46
CA ASN A 401 10.09 -4.11 6.31
C ASN A 401 11.07 -4.70 7.34
N THR A 402 10.60 -5.28 8.45
CA THR A 402 11.47 -6.01 9.38
C THR A 402 12.21 -7.18 8.70
N CYS A 403 11.60 -7.80 7.69
CA CYS A 403 12.18 -8.89 6.90
C CYS A 403 12.39 -8.54 5.42
N HIS A 404 11.49 -7.77 4.80
CA HIS A 404 11.50 -7.46 3.36
C HIS A 404 12.27 -6.16 3.01
N ALA A 405 13.29 -5.81 3.79
CA ALA A 405 14.04 -4.55 3.67
C ALA A 405 14.73 -4.30 2.31
N THR A 406 14.89 -5.32 1.46
CA THR A 406 15.47 -5.19 0.10
C THR A 406 14.43 -4.95 -0.99
N THR A 407 13.14 -4.99 -0.67
CA THR A 407 12.06 -4.99 -1.68
C THR A 407 11.58 -3.58 -2.03
N MET A 408 11.96 -2.54 -1.27
CA MET A 408 11.34 -1.22 -1.39
C MET A 408 12.35 -0.06 -1.44
N ALA A 409 12.58 0.44 -2.66
CA ALA A 409 12.69 1.88 -2.87
C ALA A 409 11.26 2.40 -3.05
N GLY A 410 10.74 3.14 -2.06
CA GLY A 410 9.36 3.62 -2.11
C GLY A 410 9.21 4.74 -3.15
N ASP A 411 8.40 4.50 -4.18
CA ASP A 411 7.97 5.53 -5.12
C ASP A 411 7.10 6.59 -4.41
N PRO A 412 7.49 7.88 -4.39
CA PRO A 412 6.70 8.94 -3.80
C PRO A 412 5.30 9.13 -4.40
N ALA A 413 5.01 8.59 -5.60
CA ALA A 413 3.69 8.66 -6.22
C ALA A 413 2.69 7.66 -5.63
N HIS A 414 3.16 6.50 -5.14
CA HIS A 414 2.33 5.45 -4.54
C HIS A 414 2.61 5.34 -3.04
N ASN A 415 2.09 6.30 -2.27
CA ASN A 415 2.06 6.23 -0.80
C ASN A 415 0.96 5.25 -0.34
N THR A 416 1.12 3.98 -0.73
CA THR A 416 0.22 2.85 -0.50
C THR A 416 0.88 1.84 0.44
N ASN A 417 0.08 1.05 1.15
CA ASN A 417 0.59 -0.01 2.01
C ASN A 417 0.88 -1.28 1.20
N CYS A 418 1.81 -2.11 1.66
CA CYS A 418 2.02 -3.46 1.09
C CYS A 418 0.70 -4.25 1.02
N SER A 419 -0.16 -4.08 2.03
CA SER A 419 -1.47 -4.73 2.16
C SER A 419 -2.52 -4.31 1.13
N ASP A 420 -2.28 -3.25 0.36
CA ASP A 420 -3.20 -2.78 -0.67
C ASP A 420 -3.07 -3.63 -1.95
N CYS A 421 -1.91 -4.27 -2.15
CA CYS A 421 -1.61 -5.20 -3.25
C CYS A 421 -1.47 -6.66 -2.76
N HIS A 422 -0.92 -6.88 -1.57
CA HIS A 422 -0.66 -8.20 -1.00
C HIS A 422 -1.63 -8.53 0.13
N HIS A 423 -2.00 -9.81 0.25
CA HIS A 423 -2.64 -10.32 1.45
C HIS A 423 -1.60 -11.13 2.25
N PRO A 424 -1.18 -10.70 3.45
CA PRO A 424 -0.04 -11.30 4.15
C PRO A 424 -0.26 -12.78 4.51
N HIS A 425 -1.52 -13.23 4.60
CA HIS A 425 -1.87 -14.63 4.88
C HIS A 425 -2.29 -15.43 3.62
N GLY A 426 -2.05 -14.90 2.42
CA GLY A 426 -2.56 -15.47 1.18
C GLY A 426 -4.08 -15.29 0.97
N VAL A 427 -4.52 -15.44 -0.27
CA VAL A 427 -5.95 -15.55 -0.64
C VAL A 427 -6.09 -16.68 -1.64
N GLU A 428 -6.99 -17.63 -1.37
CA GLU A 428 -7.27 -18.76 -2.24
C GLU A 428 -7.71 -18.28 -3.62
N ASN A 429 -7.02 -18.70 -4.68
CA ASN A 429 -7.36 -18.35 -6.04
C ASN A 429 -8.65 -19.08 -6.47
N PRO A 430 -9.76 -18.37 -6.77
CA PRO A 430 -11.03 -19.01 -7.12
C PRO A 430 -10.98 -19.90 -8.37
N ALA A 431 -9.97 -19.74 -9.24
CA ALA A 431 -9.75 -20.59 -10.41
C ALA A 431 -9.03 -21.92 -10.08
N THR A 432 -8.32 -22.00 -8.94
CA THR A 432 -7.53 -23.17 -8.51
C THR A 432 -7.72 -23.43 -7.01
N PRO A 433 -8.81 -24.08 -6.59
CA PRO A 433 -9.10 -24.32 -5.18
C PRO A 433 -7.97 -25.07 -4.45
N GLY A 434 -7.64 -24.60 -3.24
CA GLY A 434 -6.51 -25.04 -2.43
C GLY A 434 -5.14 -24.50 -2.87
N VAL A 435 -5.10 -23.44 -3.68
CA VAL A 435 -3.86 -22.76 -4.10
C VAL A 435 -4.09 -21.25 -4.04
N ASP A 436 -3.26 -20.54 -3.27
CA ASP A 436 -3.34 -19.08 -3.16
C ASP A 436 -2.79 -18.37 -4.41
N PHE A 437 -3.12 -17.08 -4.56
CA PHE A 437 -2.49 -16.24 -5.58
C PHE A 437 -0.95 -16.19 -5.38
N PRO A 438 -0.16 -16.29 -6.48
CA PRO A 438 1.29 -16.22 -6.41
C PRO A 438 1.78 -14.95 -5.71
N HIS A 439 2.93 -15.01 -5.05
CA HIS A 439 3.54 -13.88 -4.35
C HIS A 439 2.66 -13.22 -3.28
N LEU A 440 1.67 -13.95 -2.75
CA LEU A 440 0.72 -13.46 -1.74
C LEU A 440 -0.03 -12.21 -2.20
N LEU A 441 -0.31 -12.13 -3.51
CA LEU A 441 -1.16 -11.08 -4.09
C LEU A 441 -2.60 -11.22 -3.55
N ALA A 442 -3.29 -10.10 -3.31
CA ALA A 442 -4.64 -10.11 -2.76
C ALA A 442 -5.71 -10.63 -3.76
N GLN A 443 -5.37 -10.61 -5.05
CA GLN A 443 -6.15 -11.11 -6.19
C GLN A 443 -5.20 -11.36 -7.37
N ASP A 444 -5.70 -11.58 -8.59
CA ASP A 444 -4.83 -11.67 -9.77
C ASP A 444 -4.18 -10.31 -10.12
N GLU A 445 -3.08 -10.35 -10.88
CA GLU A 445 -2.25 -9.18 -11.19
C GLU A 445 -3.04 -8.04 -11.85
N ALA A 446 -3.88 -8.38 -12.85
CA ALA A 446 -4.72 -7.41 -13.52
C ALA A 446 -5.80 -6.84 -12.58
N GLY A 447 -6.40 -7.67 -11.72
CA GLY A 447 -7.35 -7.24 -10.69
C GLY A 447 -6.78 -6.18 -9.75
N ILE A 448 -5.58 -6.41 -9.19
CA ILE A 448 -4.90 -5.46 -8.29
C ILE A 448 -4.71 -4.11 -8.98
N CYS A 449 -4.18 -4.12 -10.20
CA CYS A 449 -3.96 -2.90 -10.94
C CYS A 449 -5.29 -2.19 -11.25
N LEU A 450 -6.32 -2.91 -11.70
CA LEU A 450 -7.58 -2.32 -12.17
C LEU A 450 -8.50 -1.82 -11.05
N ASP A 451 -8.38 -2.31 -9.81
CA ASP A 451 -9.06 -1.70 -8.66
C ASP A 451 -8.73 -0.20 -8.53
N CYS A 452 -7.50 0.19 -8.88
CA CYS A 452 -7.04 1.59 -8.90
C CYS A 452 -6.95 2.22 -10.30
N HIS A 453 -6.64 1.45 -11.35
CA HIS A 453 -6.30 1.94 -12.71
C HIS A 453 -7.35 1.63 -13.80
N ASN A 454 -8.63 1.53 -13.42
CA ASN A 454 -9.76 1.37 -14.35
C ASN A 454 -10.14 2.65 -15.13
N THR A 455 -11.08 2.52 -16.06
CA THR A 455 -11.60 3.64 -16.89
C THR A 455 -12.24 4.80 -16.11
N THR A 456 -12.52 4.67 -14.80
CA THR A 456 -13.19 5.67 -13.98
C THR A 456 -12.31 6.34 -12.92
N SER A 457 -11.07 5.89 -12.76
CA SER A 457 -10.13 6.35 -11.73
C SER A 457 -9.76 7.84 -11.83
N THR A 458 -9.27 8.39 -10.72
CA THR A 458 -8.79 9.78 -10.60
C THR A 458 -7.55 9.84 -9.69
N PRO A 459 -6.42 10.49 -10.06
CA PRO A 459 -6.22 11.33 -11.25
C PRO A 459 -6.38 10.58 -12.58
N VAL A 460 -6.66 11.33 -13.64
CA VAL A 460 -7.15 10.81 -14.93
C VAL A 460 -6.04 10.18 -15.79
N ASP A 461 -4.78 10.37 -15.39
CA ASP A 461 -3.60 10.21 -16.25
C ASP A 461 -3.23 8.75 -16.56
N ILE A 462 -3.76 7.77 -15.81
CA ILE A 462 -3.54 6.33 -16.03
C ILE A 462 -4.89 5.59 -16.04
N ARG A 463 -5.65 5.80 -17.12
CA ARG A 463 -6.83 4.98 -17.45
C ARG A 463 -6.45 3.94 -18.48
N VAL A 464 -6.85 2.70 -18.25
CA VAL A 464 -6.69 1.57 -19.17
C VAL A 464 -8.05 1.18 -19.74
N ASP A 465 -8.11 0.71 -21.00
CA ASP A 465 -9.34 0.14 -21.56
C ASP A 465 -9.62 -1.27 -20.99
N ASP A 466 -10.44 -1.30 -19.94
CA ASP A 466 -10.94 -2.52 -19.28
C ASP A 466 -12.05 -3.26 -20.07
N ALA A 467 -12.60 -2.64 -21.12
CA ALA A 467 -13.73 -3.18 -21.89
C ALA A 467 -13.32 -3.76 -23.26
N THR A 468 -12.29 -3.19 -23.88
CA THR A 468 -11.62 -3.70 -25.08
C THR A 468 -10.10 -3.57 -24.93
N PRO A 469 -9.39 -4.64 -24.49
CA PRO A 469 -7.96 -4.56 -24.20
C PRO A 469 -7.16 -3.95 -25.35
N ALA A 470 -6.28 -3.02 -25.02
CA ALA A 470 -5.33 -2.47 -25.96
C ALA A 470 -4.42 -3.57 -26.52
N LEU A 471 -3.82 -3.34 -27.70
CA LEU A 471 -3.06 -4.38 -28.42
C LEU A 471 -1.94 -5.01 -27.58
N HIS A 472 -1.30 -4.22 -26.71
CA HIS A 472 -0.23 -4.69 -25.83
C HIS A 472 -0.73 -5.45 -24.60
N LEU A 473 -2.04 -5.39 -24.30
CA LEU A 473 -2.70 -6.04 -23.15
C LEU A 473 -3.51 -7.28 -23.56
N ASP A 474 -3.53 -7.64 -24.85
CA ASP A 474 -4.08 -8.92 -25.32
C ASP A 474 -3.07 -10.04 -25.09
N ALA A 475 -3.27 -10.86 -24.07
CA ALA A 475 -2.43 -12.02 -23.74
C ALA A 475 -2.23 -13.04 -24.89
N ALA A 476 -3.12 -13.05 -25.90
CA ALA A 476 -2.96 -13.89 -27.09
C ALA A 476 -2.01 -13.30 -28.14
N GLN A 477 -1.78 -11.99 -28.13
CA GLN A 477 -0.99 -11.24 -29.14
C GLN A 477 0.28 -10.60 -28.58
N ALA A 478 0.31 -10.26 -27.30
CA ALA A 478 1.41 -9.59 -26.64
C ALA A 478 2.71 -10.43 -26.64
N ALA A 479 3.83 -9.72 -26.73
CA ALA A 479 5.15 -10.26 -26.44
C ALA A 479 5.41 -10.33 -24.93
N LEU A 480 6.38 -11.15 -24.52
CA LEU A 480 6.99 -11.03 -23.20
C LEU A 480 8.10 -9.98 -23.25
N TRP A 481 8.42 -9.39 -22.10
CA TRP A 481 9.55 -8.48 -21.97
C TRP A 481 10.86 -9.18 -22.41
N PRO A 482 11.56 -8.68 -23.45
CA PRO A 482 12.71 -9.39 -24.01
C PRO A 482 13.99 -9.22 -23.18
N GLY A 483 13.96 -8.37 -22.15
CA GLY A 483 15.11 -7.92 -21.37
C GLY A 483 15.53 -6.50 -21.76
N GLY A 484 16.01 -5.72 -20.80
CA GLY A 484 16.46 -4.34 -21.02
C GLY A 484 17.65 -4.25 -21.98
N GLN A 485 17.72 -3.15 -22.73
CA GLN A 485 18.72 -2.95 -23.81
C GLN A 485 19.33 -1.54 -23.83
N TYR A 486 18.62 -0.53 -23.34
CA TYR A 486 18.95 0.89 -23.50
C TYR A 486 19.39 1.58 -22.22
N GLY A 487 19.48 0.83 -21.12
CA GLY A 487 19.99 1.31 -19.83
C GLY A 487 19.52 0.44 -18.66
N SER A 488 18.40 -0.25 -18.83
CA SER A 488 17.85 -1.14 -17.80
C SER A 488 18.56 -2.49 -17.76
N ASP A 489 18.82 -3.00 -16.55
CA ASP A 489 19.24 -4.37 -16.30
C ASP A 489 18.05 -5.36 -16.20
N ALA A 490 16.82 -4.91 -16.48
CA ALA A 490 15.59 -5.70 -16.30
C ALA A 490 15.68 -7.04 -17.05
N PRO A 491 15.64 -8.19 -16.35
CA PRO A 491 15.87 -9.49 -16.98
C PRO A 491 14.74 -9.84 -17.94
N GLN A 492 15.07 -10.64 -18.97
CA GLN A 492 14.07 -11.21 -19.87
C GLN A 492 12.99 -11.96 -19.10
N ASP A 493 11.72 -11.67 -19.38
CA ASP A 493 10.61 -12.47 -18.87
C ASP A 493 10.43 -13.74 -19.71
N THR A 494 10.18 -14.85 -19.01
CA THR A 494 10.02 -16.18 -19.60
C THR A 494 8.72 -16.87 -19.20
N ASP A 495 7.90 -16.27 -18.32
CA ASP A 495 6.60 -16.83 -17.94
C ASP A 495 5.52 -16.46 -18.96
N PRO A 496 4.92 -17.42 -19.70
CA PRO A 496 3.85 -17.12 -20.64
C PRO A 496 2.60 -16.47 -20.02
N ALA A 497 2.40 -16.57 -18.70
CA ALA A 497 1.30 -15.95 -17.99
C ALA A 497 1.39 -14.42 -17.95
N HIS A 498 2.60 -13.85 -18.07
CA HIS A 498 2.80 -12.40 -18.04
C HIS A 498 2.55 -11.72 -19.40
N LYS A 499 2.17 -12.46 -20.45
CA LYS A 499 1.83 -11.84 -21.74
C LYS A 499 0.64 -10.90 -21.60
N GLY A 500 0.85 -9.63 -21.89
CA GLY A 500 -0.18 -8.60 -21.77
C GLY A 500 -0.51 -8.20 -20.34
N ALA A 501 0.22 -8.73 -19.36
CA ALA A 501 0.17 -8.27 -17.98
C ALA A 501 0.81 -6.88 -17.86
N CYS A 502 0.32 -6.06 -16.92
CA CYS A 502 0.85 -4.72 -16.68
C CYS A 502 2.35 -4.76 -16.33
N ILE A 503 2.77 -5.81 -15.62
CA ILE A 503 4.19 -6.06 -15.28
C ILE A 503 5.13 -6.33 -16.47
N THR A 504 4.62 -6.42 -17.71
CA THR A 504 5.47 -6.46 -18.92
C THR A 504 6.20 -5.13 -19.14
N CYS A 505 5.58 -4.02 -18.74
CA CYS A 505 6.11 -2.66 -18.90
C CYS A 505 6.33 -1.96 -17.56
N HIS A 506 5.60 -2.34 -16.51
CA HIS A 506 5.72 -1.77 -15.18
C HIS A 506 6.40 -2.70 -14.17
N ARG A 507 6.96 -2.13 -13.11
CA ARG A 507 7.54 -2.85 -11.99
C ARG A 507 7.01 -2.23 -10.68
N PRO A 508 6.01 -2.83 -10.02
CA PRO A 508 5.28 -2.19 -8.92
C PRO A 508 6.14 -1.88 -7.67
N HIS A 509 7.34 -2.45 -7.58
CA HIS A 509 8.32 -2.21 -6.51
C HIS A 509 9.52 -1.35 -6.95
N GLY A 510 9.42 -0.69 -8.11
CA GLY A 510 10.54 0.04 -8.73
C GLY A 510 11.47 -0.86 -9.55
N TYR A 511 12.21 -0.23 -10.46
CA TYR A 511 13.37 -0.81 -11.13
C TYR A 511 14.45 0.27 -11.19
N GLU A 512 15.61 0.01 -10.58
CA GLU A 512 16.70 0.99 -10.45
C GLU A 512 17.17 1.46 -11.83
N ASP A 513 17.32 2.77 -12.01
CA ASP A 513 17.96 3.37 -13.17
C ASP A 513 19.49 3.35 -12.98
N PRO A 514 20.27 2.55 -13.74
CA PRO A 514 21.71 2.47 -13.58
C PRO A 514 22.45 3.76 -14.00
N ALA A 515 21.78 4.68 -14.73
CA ALA A 515 22.30 6.02 -15.01
C ALA A 515 22.12 6.99 -13.84
N HIS A 516 21.16 6.73 -12.95
CA HIS A 516 20.86 7.52 -11.75
C HIS A 516 20.75 6.62 -10.50
N PRO A 517 21.88 6.10 -9.97
CA PRO A 517 21.87 5.12 -8.88
C PRO A 517 21.09 5.61 -7.64
N GLY A 518 20.19 4.76 -7.15
CA GLY A 518 19.27 5.10 -6.06
C GLY A 518 17.99 5.86 -6.47
N THR A 519 17.63 5.88 -7.76
CA THR A 519 16.28 6.26 -8.23
C THR A 519 15.75 5.22 -9.21
N ASP A 520 14.45 4.92 -9.14
CA ASP A 520 13.77 4.07 -10.11
C ASP A 520 13.33 4.84 -11.36
N TYR A 521 13.06 4.13 -12.45
CA TYR A 521 12.44 4.73 -13.63
C TYR A 521 11.06 5.33 -13.31
N ALA A 522 10.80 6.52 -13.89
CA ALA A 522 9.53 7.21 -13.73
C ALA A 522 8.34 6.36 -14.17
N HIS A 523 7.19 6.54 -13.51
CA HIS A 523 5.98 5.74 -13.73
C HIS A 523 6.17 4.22 -13.52
N LEU A 524 7.15 3.85 -12.68
CA LEU A 524 7.48 2.47 -12.34
C LEU A 524 7.76 1.62 -13.58
N LEU A 525 8.43 2.17 -14.60
CA LEU A 525 8.70 1.43 -15.84
C LEU A 525 9.87 0.44 -15.66
N VAL A 526 9.87 -0.64 -16.46
CA VAL A 526 11.01 -1.57 -16.52
C VAL A 526 12.20 -1.02 -17.32
N GLU A 527 12.03 0.08 -18.06
CA GLU A 527 13.07 0.77 -18.81
C GLU A 527 12.68 2.24 -19.08
N ASP A 528 13.65 3.10 -19.39
CA ASP A 528 13.43 4.52 -19.68
C ASP A 528 12.47 4.73 -20.88
N MET A 529 11.56 5.69 -20.76
CA MET A 529 10.69 6.11 -21.87
C MET A 529 11.36 7.18 -22.75
N SER A 530 12.45 7.79 -22.30
CA SER A 530 13.14 8.88 -23.00
C SER A 530 13.60 8.45 -24.40
N ASN A 531 13.15 9.18 -25.42
CA ASN A 531 13.34 8.84 -26.84
C ASN A 531 12.70 7.51 -27.26
N GLY A 532 11.70 7.02 -26.51
CA GLY A 532 10.94 5.81 -26.79
C GLY A 532 11.68 4.51 -26.51
N GLN A 533 12.71 4.50 -25.66
CA GLN A 533 13.59 3.35 -25.42
C GLN A 533 12.83 2.08 -24.99
N LEU A 534 11.93 2.15 -24.00
CA LEU A 534 11.01 1.07 -23.62
C LEU A 534 10.30 0.43 -24.84
N CYS A 535 9.86 1.25 -25.80
CA CYS A 535 9.21 0.76 -27.02
C CYS A 535 10.22 0.11 -27.98
N LEU A 536 11.40 0.71 -28.13
CA LEU A 536 12.45 0.23 -29.04
C LEU A 536 12.99 -1.14 -28.62
N THR A 537 13.09 -1.44 -27.32
CA THR A 537 13.40 -2.78 -26.79
C THR A 537 12.51 -3.89 -27.36
N CYS A 538 11.27 -3.56 -27.75
CA CYS A 538 10.38 -4.44 -28.49
C CYS A 538 10.41 -4.22 -30.02
N HIS A 539 10.61 -2.98 -30.49
CA HIS A 539 10.36 -2.51 -31.86
C HIS A 539 11.62 -2.16 -32.69
N ASP A 540 12.80 -2.66 -32.34
CA ASP A 540 14.01 -2.54 -33.15
C ASP A 540 14.31 -3.82 -33.97
N SER A 541 15.56 -4.00 -34.41
CA SER A 541 15.98 -5.15 -35.21
C SER A 541 16.26 -6.44 -34.42
N ASP A 542 16.46 -6.33 -33.09
CA ASP A 542 16.80 -7.45 -32.20
C ASP A 542 15.61 -7.81 -31.27
N GLY A 543 14.62 -6.93 -31.14
CA GLY A 543 13.39 -7.13 -30.38
C GLY A 543 12.34 -8.09 -31.02
N PRO A 544 11.31 -8.48 -30.26
CA PRO A 544 10.25 -9.41 -30.69
C PRO A 544 9.27 -8.91 -31.76
N ALA A 545 9.20 -7.60 -32.07
CA ALA A 545 8.23 -7.09 -33.04
C ALA A 545 8.57 -7.48 -34.48
N THR A 546 7.55 -7.61 -35.33
CA THR A 546 7.74 -7.89 -36.76
C THR A 546 8.18 -6.67 -37.59
N ALA A 547 8.26 -5.49 -36.97
CA ALA A 547 8.52 -4.22 -37.63
C ALA A 547 9.56 -3.43 -36.83
N ASP A 548 10.73 -3.25 -37.43
CA ASP A 548 11.83 -2.41 -36.94
C ASP A 548 11.52 -0.93 -37.21
N ILE A 549 11.04 -0.22 -36.18
CA ILE A 549 10.79 1.23 -36.24
C ILE A 549 12.08 2.03 -36.03
N GLN A 550 13.09 1.46 -35.39
CA GLN A 550 14.38 2.12 -35.18
C GLN A 550 15.06 2.43 -36.52
N ALA A 551 14.96 1.52 -37.50
CA ALA A 551 15.41 1.77 -38.87
C ALA A 551 14.72 2.96 -39.54
N GLU A 552 13.46 3.29 -39.20
CA GLU A 552 12.79 4.50 -39.67
C GLU A 552 13.39 5.75 -39.01
N PHE A 553 13.57 5.74 -37.69
CA PHE A 553 14.19 6.84 -36.93
C PHE A 553 15.70 7.04 -37.21
N ASN A 554 16.37 6.07 -37.85
CA ASN A 554 17.74 6.18 -38.34
C ASN A 554 17.87 6.83 -39.74
N ARG A 555 16.77 7.25 -40.38
CA ARG A 555 16.78 7.90 -41.71
C ARG A 555 17.22 9.37 -41.65
N THR A 556 17.55 9.94 -42.81
CA THR A 556 18.10 11.31 -42.92
C THR A 556 17.13 12.42 -42.47
N TYR A 557 15.82 12.21 -42.63
CA TYR A 557 14.79 13.14 -42.21
C TYR A 557 13.78 12.42 -41.35
N THR A 558 13.80 12.67 -40.05
CA THR A 558 13.01 11.94 -39.05
C THR A 558 12.20 12.89 -38.19
N HIS A 559 11.16 12.36 -37.56
CA HIS A 559 10.40 13.11 -36.57
C HIS A 559 11.18 13.10 -35.27
N ALA A 560 11.51 14.27 -34.75
CA ALA A 560 12.05 14.42 -33.42
C ALA A 560 10.91 14.28 -32.39
N VAL A 561 10.44 13.06 -32.19
CA VAL A 561 9.58 12.70 -31.06
C VAL A 561 10.48 12.40 -29.86
N SER A 562 10.17 13.00 -28.71
CA SER A 562 10.85 12.70 -27.44
C SER A 562 10.33 11.42 -26.78
N ASP A 563 9.18 10.93 -27.23
CA ASP A 563 8.45 9.78 -26.71
C ASP A 563 7.49 9.26 -27.80
N CYS A 564 7.36 7.94 -27.91
CA CYS A 564 6.38 7.27 -28.77
C CYS A 564 4.93 7.48 -28.26
N ALA A 565 4.73 7.56 -26.94
CA ALA A 565 3.41 7.66 -26.31
C ALA A 565 2.67 8.95 -26.69
N ALA A 566 3.40 10.02 -27.06
CA ALA A 566 2.84 11.26 -27.59
C ALA A 566 2.05 11.10 -28.92
N CYS A 567 2.21 9.97 -29.61
CA CYS A 567 1.43 9.61 -30.81
C CYS A 567 0.69 8.27 -30.69
N HIS A 568 1.07 7.40 -29.76
CA HIS A 568 0.55 6.03 -29.62
C HIS A 568 0.31 5.69 -28.15
N ASN A 569 -0.93 5.78 -27.66
CA ASN A 569 -1.21 5.43 -26.26
C ASN A 569 -1.23 3.90 -26.08
N PRO A 570 -0.26 3.29 -25.37
CA PRO A 570 -0.16 1.84 -25.25
C PRO A 570 -1.33 1.21 -24.49
N HIS A 571 -2.04 1.98 -23.65
CA HIS A 571 -3.18 1.55 -22.84
C HIS A 571 -4.53 1.59 -23.58
N TRP A 572 -4.56 2.09 -24.83
CA TRP A 572 -5.79 2.31 -25.60
C TRP A 572 -5.74 1.90 -27.07
N LEU A 573 -4.55 1.89 -27.68
CA LEU A 573 -4.39 1.65 -29.11
C LEU A 573 -4.83 0.23 -29.51
N THR A 574 -5.40 0.12 -30.71
CA THR A 574 -5.75 -1.16 -31.34
C THR A 574 -5.19 -1.20 -32.76
N THR A 575 -5.21 -2.37 -33.40
CA THR A 575 -4.85 -2.52 -34.82
C THR A 575 -5.75 -1.71 -35.77
N ALA A 576 -6.98 -1.38 -35.35
CA ALA A 576 -7.92 -0.56 -36.12
C ALA A 576 -7.79 0.94 -35.83
N GLU A 577 -7.40 1.32 -34.60
CA GLU A 577 -7.29 2.71 -34.15
C GLU A 577 -5.95 2.96 -33.43
N PRO A 578 -4.82 3.15 -34.19
CA PRO A 578 -3.48 3.29 -33.60
C PRO A 578 -3.22 4.61 -32.85
N LEU A 579 -4.15 5.58 -32.93
CA LEU A 579 -4.07 6.91 -32.32
C LEU A 579 -5.12 7.09 -31.20
N ARG A 580 -5.78 6.00 -30.78
CA ARG A 580 -6.84 6.03 -29.76
C ARG A 580 -6.26 6.37 -28.38
N GLY A 581 -6.98 7.18 -27.60
CA GLY A 581 -6.55 7.62 -26.27
C GLY A 581 -5.35 8.60 -26.27
N VAL A 582 -5.00 9.17 -27.42
CA VAL A 582 -3.88 10.13 -27.53
C VAL A 582 -4.39 11.56 -27.35
N GLU A 583 -3.64 12.37 -26.60
CA GLU A 583 -3.88 13.81 -26.45
C GLU A 583 -3.91 14.50 -27.82
N ARG A 584 -4.88 15.39 -28.03
CA ARG A 584 -5.09 15.98 -29.36
C ARG A 584 -5.76 17.34 -29.30
N ILE A 585 -5.72 18.05 -30.42
CA ILE A 585 -6.35 19.36 -30.59
C ILE A 585 -7.33 19.31 -31.75
N SER A 586 -8.62 19.35 -31.42
CA SER A 586 -9.64 19.67 -32.40
C SER A 586 -9.69 21.17 -32.67
N VAL A 587 -10.06 21.55 -33.89
CA VAL A 587 -10.11 22.95 -34.33
C VAL A 587 -11.52 23.33 -34.79
N THR A 588 -11.96 24.52 -34.40
CA THR A 588 -13.16 25.17 -34.93
C THR A 588 -12.74 26.33 -35.82
N ASN A 589 -13.00 26.22 -37.13
CA ASN A 589 -12.75 27.29 -38.08
C ASN A 589 -13.78 28.42 -37.89
N THR A 590 -13.35 29.54 -37.31
CA THR A 590 -14.22 30.69 -36.98
C THR A 590 -14.26 31.75 -38.09
N GLY A 591 -13.24 31.80 -38.94
CA GLY A 591 -13.14 32.67 -40.11
C GLY A 591 -12.05 32.24 -41.08
N VAL A 592 -11.88 32.96 -42.19
CA VAL A 592 -10.75 32.75 -43.12
C VAL A 592 -9.45 33.06 -42.38
N GLY A 593 -8.53 32.09 -42.32
CA GLY A 593 -7.29 32.21 -41.55
C GLY A 593 -7.51 32.44 -40.04
N GLN A 594 -8.64 32.00 -39.49
CA GLN A 594 -9.02 32.16 -38.08
C GLN A 594 -9.61 30.86 -37.53
N VAL A 595 -9.05 30.37 -36.42
CA VAL A 595 -9.46 29.15 -35.73
C VAL A 595 -9.54 29.38 -34.23
N SER A 596 -10.28 28.52 -33.54
CA SER A 596 -10.18 28.33 -32.09
C SER A 596 -9.94 26.85 -31.77
N TYR A 597 -9.16 26.61 -30.73
CA TYR A 597 -8.69 25.27 -30.36
C TYR A 597 -9.54 24.68 -29.24
N THR A 598 -9.66 23.35 -29.23
CA THR A 598 -10.17 22.59 -28.09
C THR A 598 -9.25 21.39 -27.90
N TYR A 599 -8.53 21.43 -26.79
CA TYR A 599 -7.67 20.34 -26.33
C TYR A 599 -8.53 19.23 -25.74
N HIS A 600 -8.14 18.00 -26.03
CA HIS A 600 -8.69 16.77 -25.50
C HIS A 600 -7.53 15.98 -24.89
N ASP A 601 -7.65 15.64 -23.61
CA ASP A 601 -6.67 14.82 -22.90
C ASP A 601 -6.77 13.33 -23.29
N ALA A 602 -5.85 12.52 -22.77
CA ALA A 602 -5.76 11.09 -23.07
C ALA A 602 -7.01 10.27 -22.69
N SER A 603 -7.90 10.79 -21.82
CA SER A 603 -9.16 10.12 -21.46
C SER A 603 -10.30 10.37 -22.44
N ASP A 604 -10.17 11.31 -23.38
CA ASP A 604 -11.11 11.42 -24.49
C ASP A 604 -10.84 10.32 -25.52
N THR A 605 -11.59 9.23 -25.39
CA THR A 605 -11.52 8.03 -26.23
C THR A 605 -12.36 8.13 -27.50
N THR A 606 -12.99 9.29 -27.78
CA THR A 606 -13.67 9.50 -29.06
C THR A 606 -12.69 9.38 -30.23
N GLY A 607 -13.19 8.92 -31.38
CA GLY A 607 -12.36 8.59 -32.55
C GLY A 607 -11.49 9.77 -33.02
N ALA A 608 -10.22 9.75 -32.62
CA ALA A 608 -9.24 10.78 -32.90
C ALA A 608 -8.94 10.84 -34.39
N ARG A 609 -9.02 12.04 -34.98
CA ARG A 609 -8.60 12.24 -36.37
C ARG A 609 -7.11 12.53 -36.39
N GLN A 610 -6.38 11.98 -37.37
CA GLN A 610 -4.92 12.09 -37.40
C GLN A 610 -4.44 13.55 -37.34
N TYR A 611 -5.12 14.46 -38.05
CA TYR A 611 -4.76 15.86 -38.05
C TYR A 611 -4.88 16.53 -36.67
N GLU A 612 -5.75 16.03 -35.78
CA GLU A 612 -5.94 16.59 -34.43
C GLU A 612 -4.75 16.26 -33.52
N VAL A 613 -4.19 15.05 -33.68
CA VAL A 613 -2.93 14.64 -33.04
C VAL A 613 -1.77 15.45 -33.63
N CYS A 614 -1.69 15.61 -34.96
CA CYS A 614 -0.68 16.46 -35.59
C CYS A 614 -0.76 17.93 -35.12
N PHE A 615 -1.97 18.47 -34.91
CA PHE A 615 -2.18 19.84 -34.45
C PHE A 615 -1.82 20.05 -32.98
N ALA A 616 -1.68 19.00 -32.16
CA ALA A 616 -1.15 19.10 -30.80
C ALA A 616 0.25 19.74 -30.76
N CYS A 617 1.06 19.53 -31.82
CA CYS A 617 2.40 20.11 -31.96
C CYS A 617 2.54 21.10 -33.13
N HIS A 618 1.76 20.95 -34.21
CA HIS A 618 1.88 21.78 -35.44
C HIS A 618 0.85 22.92 -35.57
N SER A 619 0.17 23.28 -34.47
CA SER A 619 -0.71 24.46 -34.41
C SER A 619 -0.31 25.42 -33.29
N ALA A 620 -0.79 26.67 -33.33
CA ALA A 620 -0.64 27.62 -32.23
C ALA A 620 -1.56 27.31 -31.02
N GLY A 621 -2.36 26.25 -31.10
CA GLY A 621 -3.21 25.77 -30.00
C GLY A 621 -2.49 24.89 -28.99
N ALA A 622 -1.28 24.42 -29.30
CA ALA A 622 -0.48 23.50 -28.49
C ALA A 622 -0.40 23.94 -27.01
N PRO A 623 -1.03 23.22 -26.04
CA PRO A 623 -0.83 23.49 -24.62
C PRO A 623 0.58 23.07 -24.16
N LEU A 624 1.29 22.29 -24.98
CA LEU A 624 2.74 22.04 -24.92
C LEU A 624 3.54 23.33 -25.25
N ALA A 625 3.30 24.39 -24.48
CA ALA A 625 3.80 25.75 -24.68
C ALA A 625 5.33 25.91 -24.50
N GLY A 626 6.07 24.81 -24.33
CA GLY A 626 7.53 24.76 -24.43
C GLY A 626 8.06 24.40 -25.81
N ASN A 627 7.25 23.78 -26.69
CA ASN A 627 7.73 23.16 -27.93
C ASN A 627 7.00 23.64 -29.20
N THR A 628 6.41 24.85 -29.18
CA THR A 628 6.14 25.56 -30.44
C THR A 628 7.46 25.70 -31.19
N MET A 629 7.62 25.03 -32.34
CA MET A 629 8.79 25.23 -33.19
C MET A 629 8.84 26.69 -33.64
N ALA A 630 9.64 27.50 -32.94
CA ALA A 630 9.62 28.95 -33.08
C ALA A 630 10.02 29.37 -34.51
N GLY A 631 9.04 29.77 -35.31
CA GLY A 631 9.22 30.12 -36.72
C GLY A 631 8.60 29.15 -37.72
N THR A 632 7.90 28.08 -37.31
CA THR A 632 7.09 27.26 -38.22
C THR A 632 5.72 27.87 -38.49
N VAL A 633 5.11 27.46 -39.60
CA VAL A 633 3.76 27.89 -39.99
C VAL A 633 2.74 27.02 -39.26
N ASP A 634 1.79 27.66 -38.57
CA ASP A 634 0.62 26.98 -38.02
C ASP A 634 -0.19 26.30 -39.14
N LEU A 635 -0.25 24.96 -39.08
CA LEU A 635 -0.91 24.17 -40.12
C LEU A 635 -2.44 24.23 -40.01
N SER A 636 -3.01 24.44 -38.82
CA SER A 636 -4.46 24.59 -38.66
C SER A 636 -4.98 25.83 -39.41
N LEU A 637 -4.23 26.93 -39.40
CA LEU A 637 -4.55 28.12 -40.18
C LEU A 637 -4.48 27.89 -41.71
N ARG A 638 -3.77 26.85 -42.16
CA ARG A 638 -3.62 26.50 -43.58
C ARG A 638 -4.74 25.58 -44.05
N PHE A 639 -5.00 24.51 -43.31
CA PHE A 639 -6.03 23.53 -43.66
C PHE A 639 -7.47 24.00 -43.35
N ASN A 640 -7.62 25.07 -42.56
CA ASN A 640 -8.89 25.74 -42.25
C ASN A 640 -9.85 25.78 -43.44
N THR A 641 -11.00 25.13 -43.27
CA THR A 641 -11.97 24.88 -44.35
C THR A 641 -12.71 26.13 -44.82
N GLN A 642 -12.60 27.26 -44.12
CA GLN A 642 -13.08 28.57 -44.60
C GLN A 642 -12.13 29.20 -45.63
N ASN A 643 -10.84 28.83 -45.66
CA ASN A 643 -9.85 29.37 -46.62
C ASN A 643 -10.29 29.18 -48.09
N PRO A 644 -10.02 30.14 -48.99
CA PRO A 644 -10.30 30.01 -50.42
C PRO A 644 -9.71 28.74 -51.08
N GLY A 645 -8.53 28.29 -50.63
CA GLY A 645 -7.94 27.02 -51.04
C GLY A 645 -7.22 26.29 -49.89
N TYR A 646 -7.43 24.99 -49.78
CA TYR A 646 -6.79 24.07 -48.84
C TYR A 646 -6.73 22.67 -49.47
N HIS A 647 -5.77 21.84 -49.05
CA HIS A 647 -5.79 20.40 -49.30
C HIS A 647 -6.74 19.72 -48.30
N PRO A 648 -7.47 18.65 -48.69
CA PRO A 648 -8.70 18.25 -48.01
C PRO A 648 -8.47 17.39 -46.74
N VAL A 649 -7.76 17.94 -45.75
CA VAL A 649 -7.46 17.28 -44.47
C VAL A 649 -8.66 17.34 -43.53
N GLU A 650 -9.08 18.53 -43.12
CA GLU A 650 -10.20 18.72 -42.19
C GLU A 650 -11.58 18.43 -42.83
N ALA A 651 -11.70 18.57 -44.15
CA ALA A 651 -12.90 18.30 -44.93
C ALA A 651 -12.60 18.21 -46.43
N THR A 652 -13.54 17.68 -47.22
CA THR A 652 -13.48 17.67 -48.69
C THR A 652 -13.16 19.06 -49.28
N GLY A 653 -12.36 19.09 -50.35
CA GLY A 653 -11.89 20.32 -50.98
C GLY A 653 -12.99 21.08 -51.75
N LYS A 654 -12.90 22.42 -51.78
CA LYS A 654 -13.88 23.30 -52.44
C LYS A 654 -14.06 23.12 -53.95
N ASN A 655 -13.18 22.37 -54.61
CA ASN A 655 -13.18 22.18 -56.07
C ASN A 655 -13.78 20.83 -56.49
N SER A 656 -15.03 20.58 -56.09
CA SER A 656 -15.73 19.31 -56.35
C SER A 656 -15.88 18.97 -57.85
N GLY A 657 -15.87 19.98 -58.74
CA GLY A 657 -16.01 19.82 -60.20
C GLY A 657 -14.72 19.55 -60.98
N ILE A 658 -13.65 19.04 -60.37
CA ILE A 658 -12.46 18.57 -61.11
C ILE A 658 -12.81 17.24 -61.83
N ASN A 659 -12.31 17.03 -63.05
CA ASN A 659 -12.56 15.81 -63.80
C ASN A 659 -12.02 14.58 -63.04
N ALA A 660 -12.81 13.51 -62.93
CA ALA A 660 -12.38 12.30 -62.22
C ALA A 660 -11.07 11.69 -62.79
N ASN A 661 -10.84 11.81 -64.11
CA ASN A 661 -9.62 11.34 -64.78
C ASN A 661 -8.45 12.34 -64.69
N ALA A 662 -8.51 13.27 -63.74
CA ALA A 662 -7.38 14.07 -63.28
C ALA A 662 -6.77 13.51 -61.98
N PHE A 663 -7.30 12.40 -61.47
CA PHE A 663 -6.82 11.70 -60.30
C PHE A 663 -6.45 10.25 -60.64
N VAL A 664 -5.58 9.66 -59.82
CA VAL A 664 -5.09 8.27 -59.92
C VAL A 664 -5.27 7.56 -58.59
N ASN A 665 -4.98 6.25 -58.54
CA ASN A 665 -4.95 5.45 -57.30
C ASN A 665 -6.23 5.52 -56.44
N GLY A 666 -7.40 5.72 -57.07
CA GLY A 666 -8.70 5.81 -56.38
C GLY A 666 -9.05 7.19 -55.83
N TRP A 667 -8.15 8.18 -55.94
CA TRP A 667 -8.41 9.56 -55.51
C TRP A 667 -9.49 10.24 -56.37
N SER A 668 -10.17 11.23 -55.79
CA SER A 668 -11.20 12.00 -56.46
C SER A 668 -11.32 13.42 -55.88
N SER A 669 -12.11 14.28 -56.52
CA SER A 669 -12.46 15.60 -55.97
C SER A 669 -13.34 15.54 -54.71
N GLY A 670 -13.88 14.38 -54.37
CA GLY A 670 -14.66 14.15 -53.15
C GLY A 670 -13.84 13.63 -51.95
N SER A 671 -12.61 13.16 -52.19
CA SER A 671 -11.76 12.53 -51.17
C SER A 671 -11.28 13.53 -50.11
N THR A 672 -11.23 13.09 -48.86
CA THR A 672 -10.38 13.66 -47.81
C THR A 672 -9.03 12.95 -47.80
N MET A 673 -8.01 13.58 -47.19
CA MET A 673 -6.66 13.01 -47.05
C MET A 673 -6.18 13.10 -45.60
N GLU A 674 -5.31 12.19 -45.22
CA GLU A 674 -4.59 12.23 -43.96
C GLU A 674 -3.22 12.90 -44.15
N CYS A 675 -2.64 13.47 -43.09
CA CYS A 675 -1.29 14.02 -43.14
C CYS A 675 -0.28 12.98 -43.66
N THR A 676 -0.47 11.71 -43.29
CA THR A 676 0.37 10.58 -43.70
C THR A 676 0.24 10.15 -45.15
N ASP A 677 -0.72 10.66 -45.93
CA ASP A 677 -0.74 10.42 -47.38
C ASP A 677 0.44 11.11 -48.08
N CYS A 678 0.91 12.23 -47.51
CA CYS A 678 2.10 12.94 -47.95
C CYS A 678 3.33 12.67 -47.07
N HIS A 679 3.15 12.67 -45.75
CA HIS A 679 4.24 12.57 -44.77
C HIS A 679 4.41 11.15 -44.22
N GLY A 680 5.52 10.51 -44.55
CA GLY A 680 5.83 9.20 -43.99
C GLY A 680 7.01 8.53 -44.63
N SER A 681 7.27 7.34 -44.13
CA SER A 681 8.27 6.42 -44.67
C SER A 681 8.04 6.13 -46.15
N ALA A 682 9.14 6.12 -46.90
CA ALA A 682 9.12 5.73 -48.30
C ALA A 682 8.62 4.28 -48.46
N THR A 683 8.05 3.97 -49.63
CA THR A 683 7.36 2.70 -49.91
C THR A 683 8.17 1.47 -49.48
N GLY A 684 7.62 0.69 -48.53
CA GLY A 684 8.24 -0.51 -47.98
C GLY A 684 8.85 -0.36 -46.58
N GLY A 685 8.84 0.84 -45.99
CA GLY A 685 9.11 1.05 -44.54
C GLY A 685 7.84 0.92 -43.69
N VAL A 686 8.00 1.04 -42.36
CA VAL A 686 6.87 1.04 -41.40
C VAL A 686 5.98 2.26 -41.65
N GLU A 687 4.66 2.07 -41.69
CA GLU A 687 3.74 3.17 -41.96
C GLU A 687 3.71 4.21 -40.84
N GLY A 688 3.71 5.50 -41.21
CA GLY A 688 3.66 6.63 -40.29
C GLY A 688 4.73 7.69 -40.57
N PRO A 689 4.68 8.85 -39.89
CA PRO A 689 5.58 9.98 -40.12
C PRO A 689 6.91 9.84 -39.36
N HIS A 690 7.48 8.63 -39.28
CA HIS A 690 8.66 8.33 -38.44
C HIS A 690 9.97 8.82 -39.07
N GLY A 691 10.25 8.42 -40.31
CA GLY A 691 11.43 8.87 -41.03
C GLY A 691 11.42 8.60 -42.54
N SER A 692 12.15 9.41 -43.32
CA SER A 692 12.23 9.29 -44.77
C SER A 692 13.61 9.67 -45.30
N ALA A 693 13.91 9.19 -46.51
CA ALA A 693 15.03 9.67 -47.32
C ALA A 693 14.72 11.04 -47.97
N ASN A 694 13.45 11.44 -48.04
CA ASN A 694 13.04 12.73 -48.62
C ASN A 694 12.87 13.81 -47.53
N ALA A 695 13.30 15.03 -47.84
CA ALA A 695 13.17 16.17 -46.96
C ALA A 695 11.72 16.40 -46.51
N HIS A 696 11.55 16.86 -45.26
CA HIS A 696 10.24 17.06 -44.61
C HIS A 696 9.44 15.76 -44.39
N ILE A 697 10.14 14.63 -44.25
CA ILE A 697 9.56 13.31 -43.99
C ILE A 697 8.53 12.92 -45.06
N LEU A 698 8.83 13.16 -46.34
CA LEU A 698 7.86 12.90 -47.43
C LEU A 698 7.95 11.46 -47.95
N LYS A 699 6.81 10.84 -48.29
CA LYS A 699 6.77 9.48 -48.86
C LYS A 699 7.49 9.36 -50.22
N ALA A 700 7.58 10.47 -50.95
CA ALA A 700 8.21 10.55 -52.28
C ALA A 700 8.87 11.93 -52.51
N PRO A 701 9.74 12.09 -53.53
CA PRO A 701 10.43 13.35 -53.77
C PRO A 701 9.50 14.54 -54.05
N TYR A 702 9.93 15.72 -53.61
CA TYR A 702 9.28 17.00 -53.87
C TYR A 702 10.32 18.12 -53.98
N SER A 703 10.08 19.12 -54.83
CA SER A 703 10.97 20.28 -54.95
C SER A 703 10.35 21.52 -54.32
N THR A 704 11.02 22.05 -53.29
CA THR A 704 10.75 23.36 -52.68
C THR A 704 11.45 24.52 -53.42
N SER A 705 11.93 24.29 -54.64
CA SER A 705 12.51 25.32 -55.50
C SER A 705 11.47 25.97 -56.39
N VAL A 706 11.67 27.25 -56.71
CA VAL A 706 10.90 27.98 -57.74
C VAL A 706 11.63 28.02 -59.09
N ALA A 707 12.85 27.47 -59.16
CA ALA A 707 13.63 27.43 -60.38
C ALA A 707 13.09 26.36 -61.35
N LYS A 708 13.24 26.63 -62.66
CA LYS A 708 12.96 25.66 -63.72
C LYS A 708 13.86 24.42 -63.57
N LEU A 709 13.28 23.23 -63.73
CA LEU A 709 13.99 21.97 -63.70
C LEU A 709 14.80 21.76 -65.01
N ASN A 710 15.96 21.10 -64.89
CA ASN A 710 16.82 20.80 -66.04
C ASN A 710 16.26 19.71 -66.96
N SER A 711 15.26 18.96 -66.50
CA SER A 711 14.58 17.87 -67.19
C SER A 711 13.06 18.03 -67.08
N ARG A 712 12.31 17.17 -67.78
CA ARG A 712 10.88 16.95 -67.50
C ARG A 712 10.67 16.63 -66.02
N MET A 713 9.49 16.96 -65.50
CA MET A 713 9.11 16.58 -64.15
C MET A 713 9.08 15.05 -64.03
N PRO A 714 9.68 14.45 -62.98
CA PRO A 714 9.58 13.01 -62.76
C PRO A 714 8.16 12.56 -62.41
N THR A 715 7.81 11.34 -62.83
CA THR A 715 6.47 10.73 -62.62
C THR A 715 6.27 10.18 -61.22
N ASP A 716 7.35 10.01 -60.46
CA ASP A 716 7.44 9.43 -59.11
C ASP A 716 7.43 10.49 -57.99
N TRP A 717 7.09 11.74 -58.31
CA TRP A 717 6.95 12.82 -57.32
C TRP A 717 5.64 12.74 -56.54
N ILE A 718 5.67 13.18 -55.28
CA ILE A 718 4.58 13.00 -54.31
C ILE A 718 3.18 13.41 -54.81
N CYS A 719 3.09 14.49 -55.61
CA CYS A 719 1.82 14.96 -56.16
C CYS A 719 1.12 13.91 -57.05
N PHE A 720 1.89 13.05 -57.73
CA PHE A 720 1.37 12.05 -58.65
C PHE A 720 0.91 10.75 -57.97
N ASN A 721 1.01 10.66 -56.64
CA ASN A 721 0.31 9.63 -55.89
C ASN A 721 -1.21 9.83 -55.93
N CYS A 722 -1.67 11.07 -56.11
CA CYS A 722 -3.09 11.44 -56.14
C CYS A 722 -3.51 12.05 -57.49
N HIS A 723 -2.65 12.86 -58.12
CA HIS A 723 -2.95 13.54 -59.38
C HIS A 723 -2.41 12.80 -60.61
N ASP A 724 -3.15 12.83 -61.71
CA ASP A 724 -2.74 12.19 -62.96
C ASP A 724 -1.58 12.94 -63.65
N TYR A 725 -0.43 12.29 -63.82
CA TYR A 725 0.76 12.90 -64.44
C TYR A 725 0.49 13.42 -65.87
N ASP A 726 -0.31 12.70 -66.65
CA ASP A 726 -0.64 13.07 -68.02
C ASP A 726 -1.48 14.36 -68.08
N VAL A 727 -2.33 14.59 -67.08
CA VAL A 727 -3.14 15.81 -66.95
C VAL A 727 -2.33 17.03 -66.49
N TYR A 728 -1.36 16.86 -65.57
CA TYR A 728 -0.69 17.98 -64.90
C TYR A 728 0.75 18.26 -65.36
N ALA A 729 1.46 17.28 -65.95
CA ALA A 729 2.90 17.42 -66.24
C ALA A 729 3.37 16.87 -67.60
N ASN A 730 2.56 16.09 -68.34
CA ASN A 730 2.96 15.63 -69.67
C ASN A 730 2.67 16.69 -70.75
N ASP A 731 3.69 17.13 -71.49
CA ASP A 731 3.53 18.07 -72.61
C ASP A 731 3.09 17.42 -73.94
N GLN A 732 3.14 16.09 -74.04
CA GLN A 732 2.82 15.33 -75.27
C GLN A 732 1.34 14.95 -75.40
N VAL A 733 0.53 15.13 -74.35
CA VAL A 733 -0.89 14.73 -74.36
C VAL A 733 -1.74 15.62 -75.27
N THR A 734 -2.91 15.13 -75.67
CA THR A 734 -3.89 15.94 -76.39
C THR A 734 -4.44 17.06 -75.50
N ASP A 735 -4.91 18.14 -76.10
CA ASP A 735 -5.50 19.25 -75.33
C ASP A 735 -6.75 18.79 -74.56
N THR A 736 -7.47 17.77 -75.05
CA THR A 736 -8.57 17.10 -74.32
C THR A 736 -8.14 16.50 -72.99
N VAL A 737 -6.93 15.93 -72.90
CA VAL A 737 -6.39 15.38 -71.64
C VAL A 737 -5.91 16.51 -70.73
N ALA A 738 -5.12 17.47 -71.26
CA ALA A 738 -4.63 18.60 -70.46
C ALA A 738 -5.76 19.42 -69.83
N ASN A 739 -6.85 19.66 -70.57
CA ASN A 739 -8.04 20.40 -70.12
C ASN A 739 -8.89 19.67 -69.07
N ARG A 740 -8.54 18.43 -68.67
CA ARG A 740 -9.10 17.81 -67.45
C ARG A 740 -8.69 18.58 -66.19
N SER A 741 -7.56 19.30 -66.24
CA SER A 741 -7.19 20.30 -65.24
C SER A 741 -7.72 21.68 -65.62
N ARG A 742 -8.11 22.47 -64.60
CA ARG A 742 -8.61 23.85 -64.76
C ARG A 742 -7.65 24.80 -65.48
N PHE A 743 -6.34 24.55 -65.39
CA PHE A 743 -5.32 25.36 -66.06
C PHE A 743 -5.01 24.87 -67.48
N GLY A 744 -5.40 23.64 -67.83
CA GLY A 744 -5.46 23.15 -69.20
C GLY A 744 -4.16 23.21 -69.99
N LYS A 745 -4.31 23.28 -71.31
CA LYS A 745 -3.20 23.36 -72.27
C LYS A 745 -2.32 24.62 -72.11
N ASP A 746 -2.90 25.74 -71.70
CA ASP A 746 -2.19 27.04 -71.63
C ASP A 746 -1.51 27.29 -70.27
N GLY A 747 -1.89 26.50 -69.25
CA GLY A 747 -1.32 26.52 -67.91
C GLY A 747 -0.39 25.33 -67.66
N HIS A 748 -0.92 24.18 -67.20
CA HIS A 748 -0.09 23.05 -66.75
C HIS A 748 0.78 22.45 -67.86
N LYS A 749 0.18 22.07 -68.99
CA LYS A 749 0.90 21.51 -70.15
C LYS A 749 2.04 22.42 -70.64
N LYS A 750 1.82 23.75 -70.59
CA LYS A 750 2.81 24.77 -70.95
C LYS A 750 3.87 24.96 -69.86
N HIS A 751 3.48 25.35 -68.65
CA HIS A 751 4.42 25.79 -67.62
C HIS A 751 5.10 24.63 -66.88
N VAL A 752 4.36 23.57 -66.56
CA VAL A 752 4.90 22.37 -65.89
C VAL A 752 5.51 21.44 -66.93
N GLY A 753 4.74 21.04 -67.94
CA GLY A 753 5.20 20.01 -68.90
C GLY A 753 6.28 20.46 -69.86
N LYS A 754 6.09 21.60 -70.54
CA LYS A 754 7.03 22.11 -71.54
C LYS A 754 8.12 23.01 -70.96
N GLU A 755 7.75 23.88 -70.02
CA GLU A 755 8.68 24.83 -69.40
C GLU A 755 9.27 24.33 -68.08
N HIS A 756 8.95 23.11 -67.63
CA HIS A 756 9.58 22.42 -66.50
C HIS A 756 9.58 23.23 -65.18
N TYR A 757 8.60 24.10 -64.94
CA TYR A 757 8.44 24.74 -63.64
C TYR A 757 7.83 23.76 -62.62
N PRO A 758 8.41 23.62 -61.41
CA PRO A 758 7.87 22.75 -60.38
C PRO A 758 6.54 23.28 -59.83
N CYS A 759 5.67 22.39 -59.34
CA CYS A 759 4.37 22.76 -58.77
C CYS A 759 4.50 23.81 -57.65
N TYR A 760 5.57 23.73 -56.85
CA TYR A 760 5.90 24.71 -55.81
C TYR A 760 6.01 26.15 -56.33
N ALA A 761 6.38 26.39 -57.59
CA ALA A 761 6.47 27.75 -58.15
C ALA A 761 5.13 28.50 -58.15
N CYS A 762 4.00 27.78 -58.14
CA CYS A 762 2.65 28.35 -58.15
C CYS A 762 1.81 27.97 -56.92
N HIS A 763 1.98 26.75 -56.38
CA HIS A 763 1.10 26.17 -55.37
C HIS A 763 1.72 26.06 -53.98
N ASP A 764 0.95 26.41 -52.95
CA ASP A 764 1.19 26.01 -51.56
C ASP A 764 0.64 24.59 -51.36
N THR A 765 1.35 23.75 -50.62
CA THR A 765 0.98 22.33 -50.43
C THR A 765 -0.05 22.09 -49.34
N HIS A 766 -0.38 23.11 -48.54
CA HIS A 766 -1.33 22.97 -47.43
C HIS A 766 -2.55 23.87 -47.63
N GLY A 767 -2.33 25.17 -47.83
CA GLY A 767 -3.44 26.11 -47.95
C GLY A 767 -3.09 27.58 -48.15
N SER A 768 -4.08 28.31 -48.65
CA SER A 768 -4.01 29.72 -49.01
C SER A 768 -5.26 30.44 -48.50
N ALA A 769 -5.07 31.37 -47.57
CA ALA A 769 -6.13 32.20 -46.99
C ALA A 769 -6.60 33.32 -47.95
N THR A 770 -5.89 33.58 -49.04
CA THR A 770 -6.27 34.61 -50.03
C THR A 770 -6.77 34.01 -51.34
N GLU A 771 -6.10 32.98 -51.87
CA GLU A 771 -6.37 32.48 -53.23
C GLU A 771 -7.00 31.08 -53.28
N PRO A 772 -7.93 30.83 -54.22
CA PRO A 772 -8.45 29.49 -54.46
C PRO A 772 -7.44 28.61 -55.21
N HIS A 773 -7.75 27.32 -55.29
CA HIS A 773 -6.96 26.32 -56.04
C HIS A 773 -5.49 26.18 -55.56
N LEU A 774 -5.24 26.44 -54.27
CA LEU A 774 -3.92 26.35 -53.63
C LEU A 774 -2.85 27.26 -54.22
N ILE A 775 -3.25 28.28 -54.98
CA ILE A 775 -2.34 29.30 -55.51
C ILE A 775 -1.80 30.14 -54.35
N VAL A 776 -0.57 30.64 -54.48
CA VAL A 776 -0.05 31.69 -53.60
C VAL A 776 0.47 32.88 -54.37
N GLU A 777 -0.04 34.05 -54.03
CA GLU A 777 0.45 35.34 -54.51
C GLU A 777 1.67 35.83 -53.71
N ARG A 778 2.46 36.69 -54.36
CA ARG A 778 3.48 37.49 -53.71
C ARG A 778 2.86 38.55 -52.78
N GLN A 779 2.65 38.20 -51.50
CA GLN A 779 2.31 39.18 -50.47
C GLN A 779 3.35 40.32 -50.41
N ALA A 780 2.88 41.56 -50.51
CA ALA A 780 3.72 42.74 -50.44
C ALA A 780 4.08 43.07 -48.98
N GLY A 781 5.35 42.87 -48.60
CA GLY A 781 5.88 43.26 -47.28
C GLY A 781 6.32 42.10 -46.38
N ALA A 782 6.12 40.84 -46.77
CA ALA A 782 6.52 39.69 -45.96
C ALA A 782 8.06 39.49 -45.92
N PRO A 783 8.68 39.32 -44.74
CA PRO A 783 10.11 39.03 -44.62
C PRO A 783 10.41 37.55 -44.93
N ARG A 784 11.28 37.30 -45.93
CA ARG A 784 11.78 35.96 -46.34
C ARG A 784 10.70 34.88 -46.55
N GLY A 785 9.98 34.94 -47.67
CA GLY A 785 9.08 33.84 -48.07
C GLY A 785 8.43 33.91 -49.46
N THR A 786 8.62 34.99 -50.22
CA THR A 786 7.96 35.17 -51.52
C THR A 786 8.63 34.36 -52.64
N LYS A 787 7.90 33.40 -53.19
CA LYS A 787 8.29 32.63 -54.38
C LYS A 787 8.69 33.57 -55.52
N THR A 788 9.99 33.62 -55.83
CA THR A 788 10.57 34.56 -56.79
C THR A 788 11.51 33.79 -57.74
N PRO A 789 11.12 33.58 -59.01
CA PRO A 789 9.91 34.11 -59.64
C PRO A 789 8.62 33.41 -59.19
N GLY A 790 7.47 34.06 -59.38
CA GLY A 790 6.16 33.54 -58.96
C GLY A 790 4.97 34.41 -59.39
N ILE A 791 3.77 33.99 -58.99
CA ILE A 791 2.51 34.72 -59.23
C ILE A 791 2.43 35.94 -58.30
N VAL A 792 1.96 37.06 -58.83
CA VAL A 792 1.84 38.34 -58.10
C VAL A 792 0.40 38.84 -57.98
N ASP A 793 -0.51 38.29 -58.78
CA ASP A 793 -1.94 38.59 -58.82
C ASP A 793 -2.63 37.46 -59.60
N TYR A 794 -3.76 36.99 -59.09
CA TYR A 794 -4.63 36.00 -59.70
C TYR A 794 -6.09 36.49 -59.72
N THR A 795 -6.85 36.06 -60.73
CA THR A 795 -8.28 36.38 -60.82
C THR A 795 -9.03 35.19 -61.40
N HIS A 796 -9.88 34.58 -60.58
CA HIS A 796 -10.75 33.48 -60.94
C HIS A 796 -12.03 33.99 -61.63
N THR A 797 -12.47 33.30 -62.70
CA THR A 797 -13.78 33.47 -63.35
C THR A 797 -14.44 32.11 -63.58
N ALA A 798 -15.75 32.06 -63.81
CA ALA A 798 -16.49 30.81 -63.99
C ALA A 798 -15.89 29.87 -65.06
N ASN A 799 -15.31 30.43 -66.13
CA ASN A 799 -14.79 29.69 -67.30
C ASN A 799 -13.26 29.82 -67.45
N GLY A 800 -12.51 30.03 -66.37
CA GLY A 800 -11.05 30.20 -66.41
C GLY A 800 -10.57 31.32 -65.51
N GLY A 801 -9.62 32.13 -65.98
CA GLY A 801 -9.09 33.23 -65.18
C GLY A 801 -7.97 34.00 -65.84
N SER A 802 -7.27 34.77 -65.02
CA SER A 802 -6.03 35.43 -65.41
C SER A 802 -5.03 35.43 -64.26
N CYS A 803 -3.74 35.48 -64.57
CA CYS A 803 -2.69 35.72 -63.59
C CYS A 803 -1.66 36.70 -64.13
N ALA A 804 -1.01 37.43 -63.25
CA ALA A 804 0.23 38.12 -63.52
C ALA A 804 1.36 37.44 -62.74
N ALA A 805 2.54 37.34 -63.34
CA ALA A 805 3.69 36.64 -62.75
C ALA A 805 5.00 37.35 -63.08
N THR A 806 5.98 37.25 -62.19
CA THR A 806 7.29 37.89 -62.39
C THR A 806 8.07 37.31 -63.58
N CYS A 807 7.79 36.05 -63.95
CA CYS A 807 8.33 35.40 -65.16
C CYS A 807 7.98 36.15 -66.47
N HIS A 808 6.85 36.86 -66.51
CA HIS A 808 6.26 37.36 -67.75
C HIS A 808 6.66 38.82 -68.09
N GLY A 809 7.50 39.42 -67.25
CA GLY A 809 8.09 40.74 -67.44
C GLY A 809 7.20 41.91 -66.98
N TRP A 810 7.86 43.00 -66.58
CA TRP A 810 7.21 44.25 -66.17
C TRP A 810 7.06 45.20 -67.36
N LYS A 811 5.85 45.71 -67.62
CA LYS A 811 5.56 46.67 -68.70
C LYS A 811 4.56 47.71 -68.21
N ASN A 812 4.78 48.97 -68.57
CA ASN A 812 3.87 50.10 -68.28
C ASN A 812 3.45 50.25 -66.81
N GLY A 813 4.33 49.89 -65.86
CA GLY A 813 4.04 50.01 -64.43
C GLY A 813 3.30 48.83 -63.80
N ALA A 814 3.14 47.71 -64.51
CA ALA A 814 2.56 46.48 -63.98
C ALA A 814 3.27 45.22 -64.52
N TRP A 815 3.05 44.08 -63.86
CA TRP A 815 3.43 42.77 -64.40
C TRP A 815 2.51 42.37 -65.55
N LYS A 816 3.05 41.71 -66.59
CA LYS A 816 2.25 41.21 -67.71
C LYS A 816 1.24 40.16 -67.21
N ARG A 817 -0.05 40.47 -67.36
CA ARG A 817 -1.16 39.55 -67.12
C ARG A 817 -1.39 38.65 -68.34
N GLU A 818 -1.57 37.35 -68.12
CA GLU A 818 -2.04 36.39 -69.13
C GLU A 818 -3.40 35.83 -68.71
N SER A 819 -4.29 35.64 -69.68
CA SER A 819 -5.61 35.05 -69.48
C SER A 819 -5.64 33.64 -70.03
N TYR A 820 -6.37 32.73 -69.37
CA TYR A 820 -6.59 31.37 -69.82
C TYR A 820 -8.08 31.05 -69.80
N ASN A 821 -8.53 30.25 -70.77
CA ASN A 821 -9.91 29.81 -70.90
C ASN A 821 -10.00 28.34 -70.49
N ALA A 822 -10.63 28.08 -69.33
CA ALA A 822 -11.03 26.76 -68.88
C ALA A 822 -12.41 26.45 -69.47
N SER A 823 -12.45 26.18 -70.77
CA SER A 823 -13.63 25.60 -71.42
C SER A 823 -13.71 24.13 -71.00
N TYR A 824 -14.53 23.88 -69.97
CA TYR A 824 -14.86 22.56 -69.44
C TYR A 824 -15.59 21.68 -70.47
#